data_AF-A0A2V6YH66-F1
#
_entry.id   AF-A0A2V6YH66-F1
#
_cell.length_a   1.000
_cell.length_b   1.000
_cell.length_c   1.000
_cell.angle_alpha   90.00
_cell.angle_beta   90.00
_cell.angle_gamma   90.00
#
_symmetry.space_group_name_H-M   'P 1'
#
loop_
_entity.id
_entity.type
_entity.pdbx_description
1 polymer ?
#
loop_
_entity_poly.entity_id
_entity_poly.type
_entity_poly.pdbx_seq_one_letter_code
_entity_poly.pdbx_strand_id
1 'polypeptide(L)'
;MNAERRIPIVLVVVSLALVLLVPTGPGAQTDPARLSNVTVTPHPDSVTVFVKTSRDAQYKADLVDSPSRLVIDLENTVYAWRKTPLNVGKDPVKQIRGGQYRQGVARLVLDLSRTVGYAIREESDGLAIVIPTAAPPASAVSTNVTPVTPAPQDPQRAATPRPVQLAQATPAPAAPAPSNGQRLISFDFKDADVVNLLRILAAESNKNVVIGDDVKGKMSITLKNVPWDLALDTVLETRGLRKLEKDGVLRIVSNEQLIKEREAAARVEEARMKAESDVRTKLAEAQLKEQEAIDKKRLAEAAVAELRARGPLREETIRLSYADPEEVAKTLQGILGIPPSGVQAQIAPAAEGMPPIAAPPFSALYGTAPQVPLVPPPSPTAEVLAKGITIRAYKPTNSIFIRHYEADLERIKTLIREKLDVPLPQVKIEARMEILDRDDLFAIGVQWGGGGILQANQNSILVGRGFTSDTQNNLGVQGGVPVSGVFGPPNAASGFSNTLPVSGTTGLPQGGNLVNLPIGAVLGGGLVPAGAGGIAFGFTSSRYNVNLALEALRLLSKTRTLARPEVVTVENGTATISLGEEIPYATVSSAGTQIQFKEAVLMLEVIPTVIREGDVTRIKMKVTIENNSRSNTTVNLGTTAGAPPVINKRKAKTEVLIKEGERLVIGGVTTNLDQDETRKIPLFGDIPVIGWLFKQTASQTTGRELVVFITPSVLKVETAQAQPATPKK
;
A
#
# COMPACT_ATOMS: atom_id res chain seq x y z
N MET A 1 -3.10 -12.89 -31.04
CA MET A 1 -2.98 -13.68 -32.29
C MET A 1 -3.89 -14.89 -32.14
N ASN A 2 -5.17 -14.73 -32.49
CA ASN A 2 -6.20 -15.74 -32.27
C ASN A 2 -6.49 -16.44 -33.60
N ALA A 3 -6.07 -17.70 -33.70
CA ALA A 3 -6.45 -18.58 -34.80
C ALA A 3 -7.66 -19.43 -34.35
N GLU A 4 -8.88 -18.92 -34.58
CA GLU A 4 -10.10 -19.72 -34.41
C GLU A 4 -10.25 -20.69 -35.60
N ARG A 5 -9.95 -21.97 -35.38
CA ARG A 5 -10.36 -23.07 -36.25
C ARG A 5 -11.86 -23.31 -36.06
N ARG A 6 -12.66 -22.86 -37.03
CA ARG A 6 -14.08 -23.18 -37.16
C ARG A 6 -14.26 -24.64 -37.61
N ILE A 7 -14.98 -25.44 -36.83
CA ILE A 7 -15.54 -26.74 -37.25
C ILE A 7 -17.03 -26.47 -37.61
N PRO A 8 -17.48 -26.66 -38.86
CA PRO A 8 -18.82 -26.27 -39.29
C PRO A 8 -19.92 -27.19 -38.77
N ILE A 9 -21.06 -26.57 -38.42
CA ILE A 9 -22.35 -27.14 -38.03
C ILE A 9 -23.21 -27.26 -39.30
N VAL A 10 -23.02 -28.32 -40.10
CA VAL A 10 -23.85 -28.67 -41.28
C VAL A 10 -23.97 -30.21 -41.44
N LEU A 11 -24.70 -30.90 -40.56
CA LEU A 11 -24.96 -32.37 -40.63
C LEU A 11 -25.86 -32.93 -39.49
N VAL A 12 -26.67 -32.10 -38.83
CA VAL A 12 -27.71 -32.60 -37.88
C VAL A 12 -29.08 -32.73 -38.56
N VAL A 13 -29.23 -32.32 -39.83
CA VAL A 13 -30.54 -32.25 -40.51
C VAL A 13 -30.81 -33.42 -41.48
N VAL A 14 -29.90 -34.39 -41.68
CA VAL A 14 -30.09 -35.43 -42.73
C VAL A 14 -30.58 -36.80 -42.22
N SER A 15 -30.71 -37.02 -40.91
CA SER A 15 -31.08 -38.36 -40.38
C SER A 15 -32.56 -38.54 -39.99
N LEU A 16 -33.45 -37.62 -40.36
CA LEU A 16 -34.89 -37.71 -40.04
C LEU A 16 -35.74 -37.59 -41.31
N ALA A 17 -35.56 -38.53 -42.24
CA ALA A 17 -36.41 -38.65 -43.43
C ALA A 17 -36.65 -40.11 -43.83
N LEU A 18 -37.17 -40.91 -42.89
CA LEU A 18 -38.06 -42.01 -43.24
C LEU A 18 -38.91 -42.35 -42.02
N VAL A 19 -40.23 -42.23 -42.19
CA VAL A 19 -41.35 -42.67 -41.34
C VAL A 19 -42.28 -41.51 -40.91
N LEU A 20 -43.51 -41.64 -41.43
CA LEU A 20 -44.81 -41.02 -41.07
C LEU A 20 -45.24 -39.74 -41.79
N LEU A 21 -46.09 -39.99 -42.79
CA LEU A 21 -47.06 -39.11 -43.43
C LEU A 21 -48.28 -38.92 -42.49
N VAL A 22 -48.41 -37.74 -41.85
CA VAL A 22 -49.68 -37.17 -41.34
C VAL A 22 -49.57 -35.65 -41.48
N PRO A 23 -50.58 -34.93 -42.00
CA PRO A 23 -50.47 -33.50 -42.24
C PRO A 23 -50.79 -32.73 -40.96
N THR A 24 -49.80 -32.01 -40.43
CA THR A 24 -50.01 -30.97 -39.42
C THR A 24 -49.49 -29.65 -39.97
N GLY A 25 -50.30 -28.60 -39.81
CA GLY A 25 -50.07 -27.26 -40.34
C GLY A 25 -48.78 -26.60 -39.85
N PRO A 26 -48.38 -25.47 -40.47
CA PRO A 26 -47.02 -24.97 -40.43
C PRO A 26 -46.67 -24.39 -39.05
N GLY A 27 -45.83 -25.09 -38.30
CA GLY A 27 -45.12 -24.57 -37.13
C GLY A 27 -43.84 -23.88 -37.58
N ALA A 28 -43.76 -22.58 -37.29
CA ALA A 28 -42.73 -21.62 -37.68
C ALA A 28 -41.28 -22.13 -37.64
N GLN A 29 -40.71 -22.38 -38.82
CA GLN A 29 -39.28 -22.23 -39.06
C GLN A 29 -39.01 -20.72 -39.02
N THR A 30 -38.41 -20.22 -37.94
CA THR A 30 -38.05 -18.80 -37.87
C THR A 30 -36.96 -18.53 -38.89
N ASP A 31 -37.36 -17.97 -40.03
CA ASP A 31 -36.46 -17.46 -41.05
C ASP A 31 -35.37 -16.53 -40.41
N PRO A 32 -34.28 -16.15 -41.07
CA PRO A 32 -33.42 -15.10 -40.54
C PRO A 32 -34.12 -13.72 -40.64
N ALA A 33 -33.90 -12.83 -39.67
CA ALA A 33 -34.35 -11.44 -39.76
C ALA A 33 -33.66 -10.75 -40.94
N ARG A 34 -34.33 -9.82 -41.63
CA ARG A 34 -33.71 -9.09 -42.76
C ARG A 34 -33.54 -7.63 -42.41
N LEU A 35 -32.30 -7.15 -42.36
CA LEU A 35 -32.01 -5.70 -42.27
C LEU A 35 -32.27 -5.09 -43.64
N SER A 36 -33.34 -4.31 -43.76
CA SER A 36 -33.85 -3.80 -45.03
C SER A 36 -33.46 -2.35 -45.29
N ASN A 37 -33.42 -1.50 -44.25
CA ASN A 37 -33.12 -0.09 -44.39
C ASN A 37 -32.55 0.51 -43.10
N VAL A 38 -31.79 1.60 -43.24
CA VAL A 38 -31.34 2.43 -42.11
C VAL A 38 -31.66 3.89 -42.44
N THR A 39 -32.43 4.54 -41.57
CA THR A 39 -32.84 5.94 -41.71
C THR A 39 -32.26 6.75 -40.56
N VAL A 40 -31.87 8.00 -40.81
CA VAL A 40 -31.33 8.89 -39.78
C VAL A 40 -32.20 10.13 -39.68
N THR A 41 -32.69 10.39 -38.46
CA THR A 41 -33.53 11.55 -38.16
C THR A 41 -32.80 12.43 -37.13
N PRO A 42 -32.26 13.58 -37.53
CA PRO A 42 -31.65 14.51 -36.59
C PRO A 42 -32.71 15.21 -35.76
N HIS A 43 -32.51 15.27 -34.44
CA HIS A 43 -33.27 16.07 -33.49
C HIS A 43 -32.37 17.18 -32.91
N PRO A 44 -32.94 18.21 -32.26
CA PRO A 44 -32.15 19.32 -31.71
C PRO A 44 -31.09 18.88 -30.69
N ASP A 45 -31.41 17.87 -29.87
CA ASP A 45 -30.55 17.42 -28.76
C ASP A 45 -29.93 16.03 -28.97
N SER A 46 -30.32 15.32 -30.05
CA SER A 46 -29.86 13.97 -30.35
C SER A 46 -29.96 13.62 -31.83
N VAL A 47 -29.18 12.64 -32.29
CA VAL A 47 -29.30 12.01 -33.60
C VAL A 47 -29.88 10.63 -33.41
N THR A 48 -31.04 10.36 -34.02
CA THR A 48 -31.68 9.04 -33.97
C THR A 48 -31.43 8.29 -35.26
N VAL A 49 -30.83 7.10 -35.16
CA VAL A 49 -30.61 6.17 -36.26
C VAL A 49 -31.59 5.01 -36.11
N PHE A 50 -32.52 4.89 -37.06
CA PHE A 50 -33.51 3.82 -37.09
C PHE A 50 -33.07 2.71 -38.06
N VAL A 51 -32.94 1.49 -37.56
CA VAL A 51 -32.53 0.30 -38.31
C VAL A 51 -33.74 -0.59 -38.50
N LYS A 52 -34.28 -0.66 -39.72
CA LYS A 52 -35.48 -1.41 -40.05
C LYS A 52 -35.16 -2.89 -40.26
N THR A 53 -35.69 -3.75 -39.39
CA THR A 53 -35.55 -5.21 -39.48
C THR A 53 -36.91 -5.85 -39.70
N SER A 54 -36.97 -6.96 -40.45
CA SER A 54 -38.25 -7.64 -40.75
C SER A 54 -38.94 -8.29 -39.55
N ARG A 55 -38.26 -8.34 -38.40
CA ARG A 55 -38.69 -8.86 -37.09
C ARG A 55 -37.71 -8.37 -36.02
N ASP A 56 -38.01 -8.67 -34.77
CA ASP A 56 -37.12 -8.44 -33.63
C ASP A 56 -35.76 -9.14 -33.84
N ALA A 57 -34.69 -8.34 -33.92
CA ALA A 57 -33.34 -8.82 -34.12
C ALA A 57 -32.56 -8.70 -32.81
N GLN A 58 -31.98 -9.81 -32.36
CA GLN A 58 -31.04 -9.84 -31.24
C GLN A 58 -29.78 -9.06 -31.64
N TYR A 59 -29.27 -8.20 -30.76
CA TYR A 59 -28.16 -7.31 -31.08
C TYR A 59 -27.09 -7.25 -30.00
N LYS A 60 -25.85 -6.98 -30.42
CA LYS A 60 -24.73 -6.62 -29.57
C LYS A 60 -24.15 -5.30 -30.05
N ALA A 61 -23.96 -4.33 -29.16
CA ALA A 61 -23.40 -3.02 -29.48
C ALA A 61 -22.09 -2.78 -28.72
N ASP A 62 -21.03 -2.45 -29.43
CA ASP A 62 -19.69 -2.19 -28.89
C ASP A 62 -19.18 -0.82 -29.37
N LEU A 63 -18.71 0.02 -28.44
CA LEU A 63 -18.10 1.32 -28.74
C LEU A 63 -16.58 1.18 -28.78
N VAL A 64 -15.95 1.66 -29.87
CA VAL A 64 -14.50 1.59 -30.06
C VAL A 64 -13.93 3.00 -30.15
N ASP A 65 -12.99 3.34 -29.26
CA ASP A 65 -12.52 4.72 -29.06
C ASP A 65 -11.36 5.16 -29.99
N SER A 66 -10.90 4.31 -30.90
CA SER A 66 -9.78 4.65 -31.81
C SER A 66 -9.84 3.89 -33.14
N PRO A 67 -10.26 4.53 -34.25
CA PRO A 67 -11.11 5.73 -34.32
C PRO A 67 -12.50 5.51 -33.73
N SER A 68 -13.12 6.55 -33.14
CA SER A 68 -14.45 6.53 -32.51
C SER A 68 -15.52 5.95 -33.44
N ARG A 69 -15.99 4.73 -33.15
CA ARG A 69 -17.04 4.05 -33.92
C ARG A 69 -17.93 3.21 -33.02
N LEU A 70 -19.23 3.23 -33.28
CA LEU A 70 -20.21 2.35 -32.64
C LEU A 70 -20.50 1.18 -33.60
N VAL A 71 -20.18 -0.04 -33.17
CA VAL A 71 -20.39 -1.27 -33.94
C VAL A 71 -21.60 -1.99 -33.37
N ILE A 72 -22.57 -2.31 -34.22
CA ILE A 72 -23.79 -3.04 -33.85
C ILE A 72 -23.85 -4.30 -34.69
N ASP A 73 -23.75 -5.44 -34.02
CA ASP A 73 -23.87 -6.76 -34.62
C ASP A 73 -25.27 -7.30 -34.36
N LEU A 74 -26.01 -7.54 -35.44
CA LEU A 74 -27.36 -8.09 -35.42
C LEU A 74 -27.28 -9.59 -35.70
N GLU A 75 -27.63 -10.39 -34.71
CA GLU A 75 -27.61 -11.85 -34.78
C GLU A 75 -28.84 -12.38 -35.50
N ASN A 76 -28.70 -13.58 -36.08
CA ASN A 76 -29.68 -14.22 -36.96
C ASN A 76 -30.27 -13.29 -38.03
N THR A 77 -29.45 -12.36 -38.55
CA THR A 77 -29.88 -11.31 -39.48
C THR A 77 -29.13 -11.35 -40.81
N VAL A 78 -29.87 -11.38 -41.91
CA VAL A 78 -29.37 -11.22 -43.28
C VAL A 78 -29.34 -9.73 -43.64
N TYR A 79 -28.17 -9.25 -44.04
CA TYR A 79 -27.95 -7.90 -44.49
C TYR A 79 -28.53 -7.69 -45.90
N ALA A 80 -29.48 -6.78 -46.06
CA ALA A 80 -30.09 -6.48 -47.35
C ALA A 80 -30.23 -4.98 -47.65
N TRP A 81 -29.57 -4.12 -46.86
CA TRP A 81 -29.58 -2.68 -47.05
C TRP A 81 -28.59 -2.26 -48.15
N ARG A 82 -29.12 -1.64 -49.20
CA ARG A 82 -28.35 -1.29 -50.41
C ARG A 82 -27.80 0.15 -50.44
N LYS A 83 -28.08 0.97 -49.41
CA LYS A 83 -27.63 2.38 -49.35
C LYS A 83 -26.46 2.57 -48.38
N THR A 84 -25.36 1.83 -48.58
CA THR A 84 -24.11 1.99 -47.82
C THR A 84 -22.94 2.37 -48.74
N PRO A 85 -22.00 3.23 -48.29
CA PRO A 85 -22.01 3.99 -47.03
C PRO A 85 -23.01 5.16 -47.07
N LEU A 86 -23.70 5.42 -45.95
CA LEU A 86 -24.61 6.57 -45.80
C LEU A 86 -23.87 7.69 -45.05
N ASN A 87 -23.57 8.79 -45.74
CA ASN A 87 -22.96 9.97 -45.12
C ASN A 87 -24.05 10.80 -44.41
N VAL A 88 -23.92 10.94 -43.10
CA VAL A 88 -24.91 11.63 -42.25
C VAL A 88 -24.49 13.10 -42.03
N GLY A 89 -23.19 13.36 -41.87
CA GLY A 89 -22.63 14.71 -41.82
C GLY A 89 -23.17 15.60 -40.69
N LYS A 90 -23.74 15.02 -39.62
CA LYS A 90 -24.30 15.73 -38.46
C LYS A 90 -23.64 15.22 -37.19
N ASP A 91 -23.00 16.12 -36.43
CA ASP A 91 -22.33 15.76 -35.18
C ASP A 91 -23.34 15.09 -34.22
N PRO A 92 -23.00 13.96 -33.58
CA PRO A 92 -21.70 13.28 -33.58
C PRO A 92 -21.53 12.15 -34.62
N VAL A 93 -22.45 11.93 -35.56
CA VAL A 93 -22.41 10.82 -36.56
C VAL A 93 -21.89 11.30 -37.93
N LYS A 94 -20.72 10.79 -38.35
CA LYS A 94 -20.10 11.12 -39.65
C LYS A 94 -20.69 10.31 -40.80
N GLN A 95 -20.61 8.98 -40.69
CA GLN A 95 -21.04 8.04 -41.72
C GLN A 95 -21.52 6.73 -41.10
N ILE A 96 -22.44 6.04 -41.77
CA ILE A 96 -22.95 4.73 -41.39
C ILE A 96 -22.59 3.73 -42.48
N ARG A 97 -21.92 2.66 -42.08
CA ARG A 97 -21.47 1.57 -42.94
C ARG A 97 -22.11 0.28 -42.46
N GLY A 98 -22.39 -0.63 -43.37
CA GLY A 98 -23.04 -1.89 -43.04
C GLY A 98 -22.68 -2.97 -44.03
N GLY A 99 -22.66 -4.21 -43.55
CA GLY A 99 -22.41 -5.39 -44.39
C GLY A 99 -22.66 -6.69 -43.65
N GLN A 100 -22.68 -7.79 -44.40
CA GLN A 100 -22.72 -9.12 -43.81
C GLN A 100 -21.34 -9.44 -43.21
N TYR A 101 -21.22 -9.48 -41.88
CA TYR A 101 -19.94 -9.75 -41.22
C TYR A 101 -19.58 -11.24 -41.26
N ARG A 102 -20.57 -12.09 -41.05
CA ARG A 102 -20.51 -13.56 -41.13
C ARG A 102 -21.90 -14.10 -41.42
N GLN A 103 -22.02 -15.35 -41.86
CA GLN A 103 -23.33 -15.96 -42.12
C GLN A 103 -24.23 -15.83 -40.87
N GLY A 104 -25.41 -15.25 -41.06
CA GLY A 104 -26.37 -14.99 -39.98
C GLY A 104 -26.07 -13.79 -39.08
N VAL A 105 -25.02 -12.99 -39.32
CA VAL A 105 -24.75 -11.75 -38.56
C VAL A 105 -24.54 -10.56 -39.50
N ALA A 106 -25.42 -9.57 -39.41
CA ALA A 106 -25.29 -8.30 -40.11
C ALA A 106 -24.61 -7.28 -39.18
N ARG A 107 -23.55 -6.63 -39.63
CA ARG A 107 -22.82 -5.61 -38.86
C ARG A 107 -23.12 -4.23 -39.41
N LEU A 108 -23.49 -3.31 -38.53
CA LEU A 108 -23.64 -1.88 -38.77
C LEU A 108 -22.56 -1.14 -37.99
N VAL A 109 -21.82 -0.24 -38.63
CA VAL A 109 -20.75 0.56 -38.05
C VAL A 109 -21.08 2.03 -38.25
N LEU A 110 -21.29 2.76 -37.17
CA LEU A 110 -21.47 4.20 -37.17
C LEU A 110 -20.14 4.84 -36.82
N ASP A 111 -19.54 5.56 -37.76
CA ASP A 111 -18.34 6.34 -37.48
C ASP A 111 -18.73 7.65 -36.80
N LEU A 112 -18.15 7.89 -35.63
CA LEU A 112 -18.44 9.04 -34.80
C LEU A 112 -17.32 10.09 -34.92
N SER A 113 -17.67 11.37 -34.77
CA SER A 113 -16.70 12.47 -34.69
C SER A 113 -15.94 12.48 -33.37
N ARG A 114 -16.58 12.00 -32.30
CA ARG A 114 -16.09 11.92 -30.92
C ARG A 114 -16.84 10.81 -30.17
N THR A 115 -16.24 10.27 -29.12
CA THR A 115 -16.88 9.26 -28.26
C THR A 115 -18.03 9.90 -27.47
N VAL A 116 -19.23 9.34 -27.61
CA VAL A 116 -20.47 9.77 -26.93
C VAL A 116 -21.25 8.54 -26.48
N GLY A 117 -22.03 8.67 -25.40
CA GLY A 117 -22.96 7.63 -24.98
C GLY A 117 -24.05 7.40 -26.04
N TYR A 118 -24.76 6.27 -25.97
CA TYR A 118 -25.88 5.95 -26.86
C TYR A 118 -26.95 5.17 -26.09
N ALA A 119 -28.20 5.25 -26.53
CA ALA A 119 -29.29 4.43 -26.02
C ALA A 119 -29.96 3.72 -27.19
N ILE A 120 -30.14 2.40 -27.08
CA ILE A 120 -30.87 1.61 -28.09
C ILE A 120 -32.25 1.30 -27.53
N ARG A 121 -33.29 1.58 -28.33
CA ARG A 121 -34.67 1.23 -28.04
C ARG A 121 -35.13 0.21 -29.09
N GLU A 122 -35.72 -0.87 -28.61
CA GLU A 122 -36.36 -1.87 -29.46
C GLU A 122 -37.75 -1.36 -29.84
N GLU A 123 -38.05 -1.33 -31.13
CA GLU A 123 -39.36 -1.01 -31.69
C GLU A 123 -39.86 -2.19 -32.53
N SER A 124 -41.17 -2.30 -32.73
CA SER A 124 -41.80 -3.42 -33.44
C SER A 124 -41.39 -3.58 -34.91
N ASP A 125 -40.71 -2.59 -35.51
CA ASP A 125 -40.21 -2.60 -36.89
C ASP A 125 -38.68 -2.42 -36.94
N GLY A 126 -37.97 -2.56 -35.82
CA GLY A 126 -36.52 -2.54 -35.76
C GLY A 126 -35.89 -1.88 -34.52
N LEU A 127 -34.70 -1.29 -34.68
CA LEU A 127 -33.94 -0.71 -33.58
C LEU A 127 -33.77 0.80 -33.76
N ALA A 128 -34.12 1.59 -32.74
CA ALA A 128 -33.87 3.03 -32.69
C ALA A 128 -32.66 3.33 -31.79
N ILE A 129 -31.57 3.80 -32.40
CA ILE A 129 -30.34 4.18 -31.70
C ILE A 129 -30.34 5.70 -31.52
N VAL A 130 -30.48 6.17 -30.28
CA VAL A 130 -30.49 7.58 -29.93
C VAL A 130 -29.10 7.96 -29.42
N ILE A 131 -28.45 8.89 -30.11
CA ILE A 131 -27.12 9.40 -29.76
C ILE A 131 -27.26 10.88 -29.37
N PRO A 132 -27.06 11.26 -28.10
CA PRO A 132 -27.13 12.65 -27.69
C PRO A 132 -26.02 13.49 -28.34
N THR A 133 -26.37 14.70 -28.77
CA THR A 133 -25.43 15.67 -29.35
C THR A 133 -24.70 16.46 -28.25
N ALA A 134 -25.25 16.48 -27.03
CA ALA A 134 -24.65 17.10 -25.86
C ALA A 134 -23.66 16.15 -25.16
N ALA A 135 -22.43 16.62 -24.95
CA ALA A 135 -21.43 15.91 -24.16
C ALA A 135 -21.83 15.88 -22.66
N PRO A 136 -21.65 14.77 -21.93
CA PRO A 136 -21.84 14.73 -20.49
C PRO A 136 -20.80 15.62 -19.78
N PRO A 137 -21.15 16.29 -18.66
CA PRO A 137 -20.22 17.17 -17.95
C PRO A 137 -19.02 16.39 -17.38
N ALA A 138 -17.83 16.88 -17.70
CA ALA A 138 -16.55 16.30 -17.32
C ALA A 138 -16.21 16.56 -15.84
N SER A 139 -15.93 15.49 -15.10
CA SER A 139 -15.10 15.57 -13.88
C SER A 139 -13.65 15.30 -14.26
N ALA A 140 -12.78 16.25 -13.92
CA ALA A 140 -11.38 16.28 -14.26
C ALA A 140 -10.59 15.11 -13.64
N VAL A 141 -9.90 14.35 -14.48
CA VAL A 141 -8.76 13.50 -14.09
C VAL A 141 -7.53 14.09 -14.77
N SER A 142 -6.67 14.70 -13.96
CA SER A 142 -5.32 15.07 -14.33
C SER A 142 -4.45 13.82 -14.31
N THR A 143 -3.86 13.45 -15.44
CA THR A 143 -2.67 12.60 -15.49
C THR A 143 -1.64 13.25 -16.40
N ASN A 144 -0.66 13.90 -15.77
CA ASN A 144 0.59 14.25 -16.41
C ASN A 144 1.39 12.97 -16.68
N VAL A 145 1.94 12.91 -17.88
CA VAL A 145 2.95 11.93 -18.29
C VAL A 145 4.33 12.53 -18.04
N THR A 146 5.22 11.75 -17.44
CA THR A 146 6.65 11.77 -17.81
C THR A 146 7.28 10.42 -17.44
N PRO A 147 7.98 9.74 -18.37
CA PRO A 147 8.78 8.56 -18.06
C PRO A 147 10.26 8.92 -17.89
N VAL A 148 10.94 8.34 -16.90
CA VAL A 148 12.39 8.15 -16.92
C VAL A 148 12.76 6.76 -16.39
N THR A 149 13.59 6.11 -17.19
CA THR A 149 14.15 4.75 -17.16
C THR A 149 15.08 4.49 -15.95
N PRO A 150 15.27 3.22 -15.52
CA PRO A 150 15.99 2.85 -14.31
C PRO A 150 17.46 2.42 -14.54
N ALA A 151 18.26 2.41 -13.48
CA ALA A 151 19.46 1.58 -13.37
C ALA A 151 19.66 1.08 -11.91
N PRO A 152 20.06 -0.19 -11.66
CA PRO A 152 20.16 -0.79 -10.31
C PRO A 152 21.58 -1.03 -9.76
N GLN A 153 21.71 -0.90 -8.42
CA GLN A 153 22.42 -1.74 -7.40
C GLN A 153 23.97 -1.89 -7.44
N ASP A 154 24.74 -1.33 -6.47
CA ASP A 154 25.13 -1.79 -5.09
C ASP A 154 26.41 -2.68 -5.07
N PRO A 155 27.12 -2.96 -3.95
CA PRO A 155 27.35 -2.25 -2.67
C PRO A 155 28.82 -2.36 -2.13
N GLN A 156 29.26 -1.54 -1.15
CA GLN A 156 30.04 -2.04 0.00
C GLN A 156 30.19 -1.04 1.18
N ARG A 157 29.28 -1.21 2.14
CA ARG A 157 29.44 -1.46 3.59
C ARG A 157 30.53 -0.75 4.43
N ALA A 158 30.00 0.00 5.42
CA ALA A 158 30.31 0.05 6.87
C ALA A 158 31.17 1.19 7.49
N ALA A 159 30.45 1.98 8.30
CA ALA A 159 30.72 2.37 9.70
C ALA A 159 31.79 3.44 10.06
N THR A 160 31.31 4.68 10.21
CA THR A 160 31.44 5.70 11.31
C THR A 160 32.42 5.48 12.50
N PRO A 161 32.75 6.53 13.31
CA PRO A 161 33.27 7.89 13.02
C PRO A 161 34.35 8.37 14.04
N ARG A 162 35.05 9.49 13.78
CA ARG A 162 35.31 10.58 14.77
C ARG A 162 36.01 11.80 14.11
N PRO A 163 35.83 13.02 14.67
CA PRO A 163 36.06 14.28 13.96
C PRO A 163 37.38 14.96 14.35
N VAL A 164 37.95 15.77 13.44
CA VAL A 164 38.36 17.16 13.73
C VAL A 164 38.62 17.96 12.45
N GLN A 165 37.84 19.03 12.33
CA GLN A 165 37.91 20.27 11.53
C GLN A 165 39.19 21.08 11.85
N LEU A 166 39.65 22.12 11.15
CA LEU A 166 39.45 22.76 9.85
C LEU A 166 40.68 23.70 9.72
N ALA A 167 41.41 23.72 8.60
CA ALA A 167 42.50 24.66 8.36
C ALA A 167 42.17 25.53 7.15
N GLN A 168 42.14 26.86 7.33
CA GLN A 168 42.13 27.85 6.24
C GLN A 168 42.96 29.09 6.57
N ALA A 169 43.96 29.30 5.71
CA ALA A 169 44.41 30.52 5.02
C ALA A 169 44.54 31.89 5.73
N THR A 170 45.73 32.47 5.48
CA THR A 170 46.25 33.83 5.66
C THR A 170 45.47 34.92 4.91
N PRO A 171 45.71 36.22 5.21
CA PRO A 171 46.65 36.98 4.36
C PRO A 171 47.58 37.96 5.11
N ALA A 172 48.76 38.18 4.52
CA ALA A 172 49.68 39.27 4.83
C ALA A 172 49.44 40.47 3.89
N PRO A 173 49.86 41.68 4.28
CA PRO A 173 50.39 42.65 3.31
C PRO A 173 51.86 43.03 3.55
N ALA A 174 52.48 43.44 2.44
CA ALA A 174 53.89 43.68 2.15
C ALA A 174 54.65 44.75 2.97
N ALA A 175 55.98 44.59 2.96
CA ALA A 175 56.99 45.57 3.38
C ALA A 175 57.33 46.60 2.27
N PRO A 176 57.85 47.80 2.60
CA PRO A 176 58.39 48.76 1.63
C PRO A 176 59.92 48.62 1.39
N ALA A 177 60.35 49.09 0.22
CA ALA A 177 61.69 48.98 -0.38
C ALA A 177 62.79 49.89 0.23
N PRO A 178 64.09 49.58 0.01
CA PRO A 178 65.22 50.32 0.58
C PRO A 178 65.65 51.51 -0.29
N SER A 179 66.06 52.59 0.37
CA SER A 179 66.86 53.65 -0.23
C SER A 179 67.88 54.11 0.80
N ASN A 180 69.17 54.02 0.46
CA ASN A 180 70.19 55.05 0.74
C ASN A 180 71.57 54.62 0.23
N GLY A 181 72.22 55.50 -0.51
CA GLY A 181 73.45 55.29 -1.26
C GLY A 181 74.65 54.89 -0.41
N GLN A 182 75.10 53.65 -0.57
CA GLN A 182 76.29 53.13 0.07
C GLN A 182 77.50 53.23 -0.85
N ARG A 183 78.53 53.92 -0.36
CA ARG A 183 79.86 54.07 -0.98
C ARG A 183 80.50 52.68 -1.10
N LEU A 184 80.89 52.30 -2.32
CA LEU A 184 81.49 50.99 -2.59
C LEU A 184 83.00 51.06 -2.34
N ILE A 185 83.51 50.12 -1.54
CA ILE A 185 84.93 50.03 -1.18
C ILE A 185 85.61 48.87 -1.90
N SER A 186 86.87 49.08 -2.28
CA SER A 186 87.74 48.05 -2.88
C SER A 186 89.08 48.04 -2.14
N PHE A 187 89.46 46.92 -1.54
CA PHE A 187 90.73 46.73 -0.85
C PHE A 187 91.28 45.33 -1.11
N ASP A 188 92.60 45.19 -1.16
CA ASP A 188 93.30 43.91 -1.22
C ASP A 188 94.24 43.82 -0.01
N PHE A 189 93.96 42.90 0.91
CA PHE A 189 94.78 42.63 2.08
C PHE A 189 95.26 41.19 2.07
N LYS A 190 96.58 41.00 2.14
CA LYS A 190 97.22 39.69 2.36
C LYS A 190 97.86 39.66 3.75
N ASP A 191 97.48 38.66 4.55
CA ASP A 191 97.95 38.35 5.90
C ASP A 191 97.82 39.49 6.94
N ALA A 192 96.70 40.23 6.91
CA ALA A 192 96.42 41.34 7.83
C ALA A 192 95.76 40.86 9.14
N ASP A 193 96.10 41.50 10.27
CA ASP A 193 95.43 41.24 11.56
C ASP A 193 93.94 41.68 11.51
N VAL A 194 93.02 40.83 11.96
CA VAL A 194 91.58 41.12 11.98
C VAL A 194 91.26 42.39 12.78
N VAL A 195 92.00 42.66 13.87
CA VAL A 195 91.79 43.87 14.67
C VAL A 195 92.14 45.13 13.86
N ASN A 196 93.21 45.08 13.07
CA ASN A 196 93.60 46.18 12.19
C ASN A 196 92.62 46.35 11.03
N LEU A 197 92.14 45.24 10.45
CA LEU A 197 91.16 45.27 9.36
C LEU A 197 89.83 45.88 9.83
N LEU A 198 89.30 45.46 10.99
CA LEU A 198 88.08 46.01 11.57
C LEU A 198 88.24 47.50 11.92
N ARG A 199 89.43 47.93 12.35
CA ARG A 199 89.71 49.34 12.62
C ARG A 199 89.74 50.20 11.35
N ILE A 200 90.31 49.68 10.25
CA ILE A 200 90.31 50.35 8.95
C ILE A 200 88.87 50.45 8.41
N LEU A 201 88.10 49.37 8.50
CA LEU A 201 86.70 49.38 8.11
C LEU A 201 85.87 50.35 8.98
N ALA A 202 86.12 50.41 10.30
CA ALA A 202 85.45 51.36 11.18
C ALA A 202 85.79 52.83 10.86
N ALA A 203 87.03 53.11 10.43
CA ALA A 203 87.46 54.46 10.07
C ALA A 203 86.75 54.98 8.80
N GLU A 204 86.44 54.13 7.83
CA GLU A 204 85.75 54.53 6.59
C GLU A 204 84.24 54.77 6.78
N SER A 205 83.61 54.18 7.81
CA SER A 205 82.15 54.26 8.03
C SER A 205 81.69 55.26 9.09
N ASN A 206 82.63 56.01 9.69
CA ASN A 206 82.36 57.04 10.69
C ASN A 206 81.57 56.55 11.93
N LYS A 207 81.63 55.24 12.23
CA LYS A 207 81.01 54.64 13.42
C LYS A 207 82.08 54.30 14.47
N ASN A 208 81.77 54.56 15.73
CA ASN A 208 82.60 54.15 16.86
C ASN A 208 82.42 52.65 17.12
N VAL A 209 83.49 51.88 16.91
CA VAL A 209 83.50 50.42 17.12
C VAL A 209 84.35 50.09 18.34
N VAL A 210 83.79 49.34 19.29
CA VAL A 210 84.50 48.79 20.44
C VAL A 210 84.69 47.29 20.24
N ILE A 211 85.95 46.88 20.15
CA ILE A 211 86.35 45.50 19.88
C ILE A 211 86.60 44.84 21.23
N GLY A 212 85.90 43.74 21.53
CA GLY A 212 86.17 42.92 22.71
C GLY A 212 87.57 42.33 22.67
N ASP A 213 88.17 42.10 23.83
CA ASP A 213 89.50 41.50 24.03
C ASP A 213 89.64 40.09 23.44
N ASP A 214 88.51 39.43 23.17
CA ASP A 214 88.42 38.09 22.62
C ASP A 214 88.57 37.99 21.08
N VAL A 215 88.85 39.09 20.37
CA VAL A 215 89.03 39.09 18.90
C VAL A 215 90.51 38.96 18.51
N LYS A 216 90.96 37.77 18.04
CA LYS A 216 92.35 37.51 17.62
C LYS A 216 92.45 36.74 16.29
N GLY A 217 93.47 37.02 15.48
CA GLY A 217 93.89 36.21 14.33
C GLY A 217 94.15 37.01 13.04
N LYS A 218 94.87 36.42 12.07
CA LYS A 218 95.22 37.05 10.77
C LYS A 218 94.31 36.57 9.64
N MET A 219 93.96 37.43 8.69
CA MET A 219 93.18 37.08 7.49
C MET A 219 93.72 37.73 6.22
N SER A 220 93.53 37.04 5.10
CA SER A 220 93.72 37.62 3.76
C SER A 220 92.34 37.76 3.11
N ILE A 221 92.00 38.95 2.64
CA ILE A 221 90.72 39.22 1.99
C ILE A 221 90.89 40.24 0.85
N THR A 222 90.28 39.96 -0.29
CA THR A 222 90.24 40.88 -1.44
C THR A 222 88.80 41.27 -1.72
N LEU A 223 88.46 42.54 -1.52
CA LEU A 223 87.16 43.15 -1.73
C LEU A 223 87.26 44.08 -2.94
N LYS A 224 86.38 43.95 -3.93
CA LYS A 224 86.29 44.88 -5.06
C LYS A 224 84.85 45.33 -5.22
N ASN A 225 84.63 46.63 -5.12
CA ASN A 225 83.36 47.31 -5.33
C ASN A 225 82.22 46.72 -4.47
N VAL A 226 82.48 46.59 -3.16
CA VAL A 226 81.53 46.01 -2.19
C VAL A 226 81.05 47.11 -1.23
N PRO A 227 79.75 47.17 -0.87
CA PRO A 227 79.27 48.10 0.16
C PRO A 227 79.88 47.78 1.53
N TRP A 228 80.20 48.81 2.32
CA TRP A 228 80.90 48.65 3.60
C TRP A 228 80.22 47.69 4.59
N ASP A 229 78.89 47.75 4.73
CA ASP A 229 78.16 46.93 5.72
C ASP A 229 78.27 45.44 5.37
N LEU A 230 78.23 45.12 4.07
CA LEU A 230 78.43 43.76 3.57
C LEU A 230 79.87 43.28 3.77
N ALA A 231 80.85 44.18 3.64
CA ALA A 231 82.25 43.88 3.91
C ALA A 231 82.52 43.65 5.42
N LEU A 232 81.85 44.39 6.32
CA LEU A 232 81.97 44.17 7.76
C LEU A 232 81.31 42.84 8.18
N ASP A 233 80.11 42.56 7.69
CA ASP A 233 79.38 41.35 8.05
C ASP A 233 80.10 40.08 7.59
N THR A 234 80.70 40.09 6.39
CA THR A 234 81.50 38.95 5.89
C THR A 234 82.74 38.67 6.76
N VAL A 235 83.38 39.71 7.27
CA VAL A 235 84.54 39.57 8.19
C VAL A 235 84.10 39.02 9.54
N LEU A 236 82.98 39.51 10.10
CA LEU A 236 82.44 39.03 11.37
C LEU A 236 81.97 37.57 11.28
N GLU A 237 81.32 37.19 10.19
CA GLU A 237 80.81 35.83 9.95
C GLU A 237 81.94 34.82 9.80
N THR A 238 82.99 35.14 9.03
CA THR A 238 84.15 34.23 8.83
C THR A 238 84.87 33.88 10.14
N ARG A 239 84.73 34.71 11.18
CA ARG A 239 85.35 34.50 12.50
C ARG A 239 84.37 34.21 13.63
N GLY A 240 83.08 34.04 13.33
CA GLY A 240 82.07 33.67 14.33
C GLY A 240 81.80 34.76 15.37
N LEU A 241 81.97 36.03 14.99
CA LEU A 241 81.75 37.19 15.85
C LEU A 241 80.36 37.80 15.59
N ARG A 242 79.74 38.37 16.62
CA ARG A 242 78.43 39.05 16.53
C ARG A 242 78.60 40.53 16.85
N LYS A 243 77.89 41.37 16.07
CA LYS A 243 77.73 42.79 16.37
C LYS A 243 76.55 43.03 17.33
N LEU A 244 76.78 43.80 18.39
CA LEU A 244 75.78 44.29 19.34
C LEU A 244 75.79 45.82 19.29
N GLU A 245 74.73 46.42 18.77
CA GLU A 245 74.54 47.87 18.81
C GLU A 245 73.82 48.25 20.10
N LYS A 246 74.47 49.05 20.96
CA LYS A 246 73.84 49.67 22.13
C LYS A 246 74.38 51.09 22.30
N ASP A 247 73.47 52.06 22.39
CA ASP A 247 73.76 53.49 22.61
C ASP A 247 74.78 54.10 21.62
N GLY A 248 74.63 53.81 20.32
CA GLY A 248 75.43 54.43 19.25
C GLY A 248 76.87 53.91 19.11
N VAL A 249 77.27 52.91 19.90
CA VAL A 249 78.56 52.21 19.78
C VAL A 249 78.32 50.78 19.30
N LEU A 250 79.10 50.36 18.30
CA LEU A 250 79.05 48.98 17.79
C LEU A 250 80.03 48.11 18.60
N ARG A 251 79.52 47.23 19.45
CA ARG A 251 80.34 46.29 20.22
C ARG A 251 80.41 44.94 19.52
N ILE A 252 81.61 44.43 19.26
CA ILE A 252 81.82 43.12 18.64
C ILE A 252 82.22 42.12 19.73
N VAL A 253 81.45 41.04 19.91
CA VAL A 253 81.67 39.99 20.92
C VAL A 253 81.57 38.58 20.31
N SER A 254 82.15 37.59 20.99
CA SER A 254 82.05 36.18 20.62
C SER A 254 80.68 35.59 21.04
N ASN A 255 80.24 34.56 20.32
CA ASN A 255 78.91 33.96 20.49
C ASN A 255 78.69 33.32 21.89
N GLU A 256 79.76 32.88 22.57
CA GLU A 256 79.65 32.12 23.82
C GLU A 256 79.29 32.98 25.05
N GLN A 257 79.71 34.24 25.10
CA GLN A 257 79.38 35.12 26.23
C GLN A 257 77.92 35.59 26.20
N LEU A 258 77.32 35.74 25.01
CA LEU A 258 75.92 36.16 24.87
C LEU A 258 74.96 35.07 25.41
N ILE A 259 75.30 33.80 25.22
CA ILE A 259 74.50 32.66 25.71
C ILE A 259 74.42 32.68 27.24
N LYS A 260 75.53 33.01 27.91
CA LYS A 260 75.61 33.06 29.38
C LYS A 260 74.84 34.25 29.99
N GLU A 261 74.77 35.38 29.28
CA GLU A 261 74.03 36.57 29.72
C GLU A 261 72.50 36.41 29.52
N ARG A 262 72.07 35.63 28.52
CA ARG A 262 70.65 35.34 28.24
C ARG A 262 69.99 34.38 29.23
N GLU A 263 70.71 33.36 29.70
CA GLU A 263 70.16 32.39 30.69
C GLU A 263 69.96 33.01 32.08
N ALA A 264 70.81 33.97 32.46
CA ALA A 264 70.68 34.67 33.75
C ALA A 264 69.48 35.64 33.78
N ALA A 265 69.12 36.23 32.64
CA ALA A 265 67.97 37.13 32.52
C ALA A 265 66.62 36.38 32.50
N ALA A 266 66.55 35.19 31.89
CA ALA A 266 65.31 34.43 31.75
C ALA A 266 64.73 33.94 33.10
N ARG A 267 65.59 33.58 34.07
CA ARG A 267 65.16 33.06 35.39
C ARG A 267 64.47 34.12 36.28
N VAL A 268 64.78 35.40 36.07
CA VAL A 268 64.25 36.51 36.87
C VAL A 268 62.88 36.96 36.38
N GLU A 269 62.64 36.89 35.06
CA GLU A 269 61.36 37.29 34.46
C GLU A 269 60.26 36.22 34.66
N GLU A 270 60.64 34.94 34.64
CA GLU A 270 59.72 33.82 34.85
C GLU A 270 59.12 33.80 36.27
N ALA A 271 59.90 34.24 37.27
CA ALA A 271 59.44 34.35 38.65
C ALA A 271 58.47 35.53 38.86
N ARG A 272 58.60 36.61 38.09
CA ARG A 272 57.73 37.79 38.16
C ARG A 272 56.39 37.56 37.48
N MET A 273 56.40 36.94 36.30
CA MET A 273 55.18 36.65 35.53
C MET A 273 54.23 35.68 36.23
N LYS A 274 54.76 34.73 37.02
CA LYS A 274 53.96 33.78 37.80
C LYS A 274 53.25 34.41 39.00
N ALA A 275 53.84 35.45 39.61
CA ALA A 275 53.22 36.16 40.73
C ALA A 275 52.09 37.08 40.28
N GLU A 276 52.22 37.71 39.11
CA GLU A 276 51.22 38.63 38.57
C GLU A 276 49.99 37.91 37.99
N SER A 277 50.15 36.70 37.43
CA SER A 277 49.02 35.89 36.93
C SER A 277 48.06 35.43 38.04
N ASP A 278 48.59 35.10 39.21
CA ASP A 278 47.81 34.58 40.34
C ASP A 278 47.01 35.67 41.07
N VAL A 279 47.44 36.93 40.98
CA VAL A 279 46.69 38.08 41.51
C VAL A 279 45.56 38.47 40.55
N ARG A 280 45.82 38.41 39.23
CA ARG A 280 44.85 38.77 38.19
C ARG A 280 43.68 37.78 38.10
N THR A 281 43.94 36.48 38.32
CA THR A 281 42.90 35.44 38.39
C THR A 281 42.01 35.61 39.63
N LYS A 282 42.59 35.91 40.79
CA LYS A 282 41.81 36.14 42.03
C LYS A 282 40.93 37.38 41.97
N LEU A 283 41.39 38.47 41.34
CA LEU A 283 40.60 39.68 41.14
C LEU A 283 39.46 39.50 40.13
N ALA A 284 39.68 38.75 39.04
CA ALA A 284 38.63 38.43 38.08
C ALA A 284 37.55 37.52 38.68
N GLU A 285 37.94 36.54 39.51
CA GLU A 285 37.00 35.65 40.19
C GLU A 285 36.15 36.39 41.26
N ALA A 286 36.73 37.39 41.92
CA ALA A 286 36.01 38.25 42.87
C ALA A 286 34.97 39.14 42.17
N GLN A 287 35.33 39.76 41.04
CA GLN A 287 34.42 40.60 40.26
C GLN A 287 33.26 39.80 39.66
N LEU A 288 33.51 38.57 39.17
CA LEU A 288 32.46 37.70 38.66
C LEU A 288 31.45 37.32 39.75
N LYS A 289 31.91 36.98 40.96
CA LYS A 289 31.04 36.65 42.10
C LYS A 289 30.18 37.84 42.55
N GLU A 290 30.71 39.06 42.47
CA GLU A 290 29.96 40.27 42.81
C GLU A 290 28.88 40.57 41.77
N GLN A 291 29.19 40.42 40.48
CA GLN A 291 28.22 40.56 39.38
C GLN A 291 27.10 39.51 39.50
N GLU A 292 27.45 38.25 39.76
CA GLU A 292 26.49 37.16 39.99
C GLU A 292 25.59 37.43 41.20
N ALA A 293 26.11 38.03 42.27
CA ALA A 293 25.30 38.40 43.44
C ALA A 293 24.30 39.52 43.13
N ILE A 294 24.71 40.51 42.32
CA ILE A 294 23.85 41.61 41.87
C ILE A 294 22.76 41.08 40.91
N ASP A 295 23.14 40.22 39.95
CA ASP A 295 22.20 39.57 39.04
C ASP A 295 21.21 38.69 39.81
N LYS A 296 21.68 37.92 40.79
CA LYS A 296 20.82 37.10 41.65
C LYS A 296 19.86 37.94 42.48
N LYS A 297 20.28 39.12 42.95
CA LYS A 297 19.41 40.05 43.68
C LYS A 297 18.36 40.69 42.77
N ARG A 298 18.74 41.10 41.55
CA ARG A 298 17.81 41.65 40.55
C ARG A 298 16.80 40.60 40.09
N LEU A 299 17.24 39.37 39.87
CA LEU A 299 16.37 38.24 39.54
C LEU A 299 15.46 37.87 40.72
N ALA A 300 15.95 37.92 41.96
CA ALA A 300 15.12 37.72 43.14
C ALA A 300 14.06 38.82 43.29
N GLU A 301 14.41 40.07 43.05
CA GLU A 301 13.48 41.21 43.10
C GLU A 301 12.44 41.15 41.96
N ALA A 302 12.88 40.79 40.74
CA ALA A 302 11.98 40.53 39.62
C ALA A 302 11.04 39.33 39.89
N ALA A 303 11.56 38.25 40.50
CA ALA A 303 10.76 37.07 40.87
C ALA A 303 9.73 37.41 41.95
N VAL A 304 10.08 38.25 42.93
CA VAL A 304 9.15 38.71 43.98
C VAL A 304 8.08 39.65 43.38
N ALA A 305 8.45 40.52 42.44
CA ALA A 305 7.50 41.37 41.73
C ALA A 305 6.52 40.55 40.88
N GLU A 306 7.00 39.51 40.20
CA GLU A 306 6.19 38.59 39.40
C GLU A 306 5.23 37.76 40.27
N LEU A 307 5.71 37.26 41.42
CA LEU A 307 4.86 36.55 42.39
C LEU A 307 3.75 37.46 42.93
N ARG A 308 4.03 38.75 43.13
CA ARG A 308 3.03 39.73 43.58
C ARG A 308 2.00 40.03 42.49
N ALA A 309 2.41 40.03 41.22
CA ALA A 309 1.53 40.24 40.07
C ALA A 309 0.60 39.04 39.80
N ARG A 310 1.01 37.81 40.13
CA ARG A 310 0.20 36.59 39.91
C ARG A 310 -0.89 36.35 40.98
N GLY A 311 -0.78 36.99 42.14
CA GLY A 311 -1.76 36.85 43.23
C GLY A 311 -1.59 35.56 44.05
N PRO A 312 -2.47 35.29 45.04
CA PRO A 312 -2.39 34.11 45.89
C PRO A 312 -2.78 32.83 45.13
N LEU A 313 -2.29 31.67 45.61
CA LEU A 313 -2.75 30.36 45.15
C LEU A 313 -4.18 30.12 45.62
N ARG A 314 -5.07 29.75 44.69
CA ARG A 314 -6.44 29.33 44.98
C ARG A 314 -6.70 27.93 44.42
N GLU A 315 -7.64 27.24 45.04
CA GLU A 315 -8.15 25.95 44.59
C GLU A 315 -9.59 26.14 44.12
N GLU A 316 -9.91 25.62 42.94
CA GLU A 316 -11.24 25.72 42.39
C GLU A 316 -11.68 24.45 41.68
N THR A 317 -12.96 24.16 41.82
CA THR A 317 -13.61 22.99 41.23
C THR A 317 -14.43 23.44 40.04
N ILE A 318 -14.09 22.93 38.85
CA ILE A 318 -14.83 23.22 37.62
C ILE A 318 -15.55 21.94 37.21
N ARG A 319 -16.88 22.00 37.10
CA ARG A 319 -17.68 20.90 36.56
C ARG A 319 -17.76 21.02 35.03
N LEU A 320 -17.49 19.92 34.34
CA LEU A 320 -17.58 19.83 32.88
C LEU A 320 -18.97 19.33 32.46
N SER A 321 -19.43 19.80 31.30
CA SER A 321 -20.76 19.46 30.77
C SER A 321 -20.69 18.44 29.65
N TYR A 322 -19.65 18.48 28.82
CA TYR A 322 -19.54 17.71 27.58
C TYR A 322 -18.25 16.89 27.50
N ALA A 323 -17.12 17.42 27.99
CA ALA A 323 -15.81 16.78 27.90
C ALA A 323 -15.51 15.82 29.07
N ASP A 324 -14.61 14.85 28.83
CA ASP A 324 -14.08 13.94 29.87
C ASP A 324 -13.02 14.67 30.73
N PRO A 325 -13.08 14.56 32.07
CA PRO A 325 -12.21 15.32 32.94
C PRO A 325 -10.76 14.85 32.91
N GLU A 326 -10.49 13.59 32.57
CA GLU A 326 -9.14 13.03 32.46
C GLU A 326 -8.42 13.57 31.21
N GLU A 327 -9.10 13.62 30.08
CA GLU A 327 -8.56 14.15 28.83
C GLU A 327 -8.29 15.66 28.93
N VAL A 328 -9.22 16.41 29.51
CA VAL A 328 -9.06 17.86 29.74
C VAL A 328 -7.93 18.11 30.73
N ALA A 329 -7.83 17.36 31.83
CA ALA A 329 -6.73 17.51 32.79
C ALA A 329 -5.37 17.21 32.15
N LYS A 330 -5.26 16.15 31.34
CA LYS A 330 -4.02 15.81 30.62
C LYS A 330 -3.63 16.88 29.61
N THR A 331 -4.61 17.44 28.90
CA THR A 331 -4.40 18.52 27.94
C THR A 331 -3.93 19.80 28.64
N LEU A 332 -4.57 20.17 29.76
CA LEU A 332 -4.18 21.33 30.56
C LEU A 332 -2.79 21.14 31.18
N GLN A 333 -2.48 19.96 31.72
CA GLN A 333 -1.14 19.63 32.24
C GLN A 333 -0.08 19.75 31.14
N GLY A 334 -0.37 19.29 29.92
CA GLY A 334 0.51 19.45 28.77
C GLY A 334 0.74 20.91 28.37
N ILE A 335 -0.33 21.72 28.31
CA ILE A 335 -0.24 23.16 27.99
C ILE A 335 0.56 23.92 29.07
N LEU A 336 0.39 23.54 30.34
CA LEU A 336 1.00 24.21 31.49
C LEU A 336 2.37 23.61 31.89
N GLY A 337 2.84 22.55 31.21
CA GLY A 337 4.11 21.88 31.52
C GLY A 337 4.14 21.19 32.89
N ILE A 338 2.97 20.82 33.43
CA ILE A 338 2.86 20.14 34.73
C ILE A 338 3.03 18.64 34.51
N PRO A 339 3.98 17.96 35.19
CA PRO A 339 4.15 16.53 35.03
C PRO A 339 2.88 15.76 35.48
N PRO A 340 2.53 14.64 34.80
CA PRO A 340 1.31 13.88 35.07
C PRO A 340 1.30 13.24 36.46
N SER A 341 2.49 13.04 37.03
CA SER A 341 2.68 12.68 38.43
C SER A 341 2.51 13.95 39.26
N GLY A 342 1.30 14.19 39.78
CA GLY A 342 1.15 15.12 40.88
C GLY A 342 2.21 14.81 41.94
N VAL A 343 2.98 15.82 42.34
CA VAL A 343 4.08 15.65 43.29
C VAL A 343 3.53 15.02 44.57
N GLN A 344 3.79 13.74 44.79
CA GLN A 344 3.68 13.16 46.11
C GLN A 344 4.82 13.79 46.92
N ALA A 345 4.47 14.56 47.95
CA ALA A 345 5.43 14.94 48.96
C ALA A 345 5.98 13.64 49.56
N GLN A 346 7.26 13.36 49.32
CA GLN A 346 8.00 12.42 50.14
C GLN A 346 8.02 13.01 51.55
N ILE A 347 7.13 12.50 52.40
CA ILE A 347 7.28 12.62 53.84
C ILE A 347 8.61 11.92 54.14
N ALA A 348 9.57 12.68 54.66
CA ALA A 348 10.84 12.13 55.12
C ALA A 348 10.57 10.95 56.04
N PRO A 349 11.20 9.78 55.84
CA PRO A 349 11.09 8.71 56.81
C PRO A 349 11.77 9.19 58.11
N ALA A 350 10.98 9.28 59.16
CA ALA A 350 11.47 9.35 60.52
C ALA A 350 12.35 8.12 60.80
N ALA A 351 13.37 8.36 61.61
CA ALA A 351 14.48 7.46 61.85
C ALA A 351 14.09 6.14 62.56
N GLU A 352 15.01 5.18 62.41
CA GLU A 352 15.35 4.06 63.31
C GLU A 352 14.52 2.76 63.28
N GLY A 353 15.21 1.69 62.87
CA GLY A 353 15.12 0.39 63.56
C GLY A 353 14.58 -0.80 62.75
N MET A 354 15.43 -1.45 61.94
CA MET A 354 15.64 -2.93 61.84
C MET A 354 16.34 -3.29 60.51
N PRO A 355 17.31 -4.24 60.50
CA PRO A 355 17.98 -4.65 59.27
C PRO A 355 17.05 -5.51 58.38
N PRO A 356 17.10 -5.37 57.04
CA PRO A 356 16.27 -6.15 56.13
C PRO A 356 16.76 -7.61 56.02
N ILE A 357 15.79 -8.53 56.02
CA ILE A 357 15.99 -9.97 55.78
C ILE A 357 16.43 -10.16 54.32
N ALA A 358 17.50 -10.92 54.11
CA ALA A 358 18.03 -11.27 52.79
C ALA A 358 17.08 -12.21 52.02
N ALA A 359 16.76 -11.88 50.77
CA ALA A 359 16.04 -12.75 49.85
C ALA A 359 16.99 -13.80 49.22
N PRO A 360 16.52 -15.02 48.91
CA PRO A 360 17.37 -16.12 48.43
C PRO A 360 17.84 -15.95 46.97
N PRO A 361 18.95 -16.62 46.59
CA PRO A 361 19.65 -16.37 45.33
C PRO A 361 19.10 -17.27 44.21
N PHE A 362 18.29 -16.72 43.29
CA PHE A 362 18.01 -17.43 42.04
C PHE A 362 17.76 -16.46 40.88
N SER A 363 18.79 -15.69 40.50
CA SER A 363 18.79 -14.91 39.25
C SER A 363 20.21 -14.68 38.71
N ALA A 364 21.03 -15.73 38.71
CA ALA A 364 22.40 -15.70 38.19
C ALA A 364 22.59 -16.57 36.93
N LEU A 365 21.55 -16.76 36.10
CA LEU A 365 21.62 -17.70 34.97
C LEU A 365 21.08 -17.24 33.62
N TYR A 366 20.72 -15.96 33.44
CA TYR A 366 20.45 -15.42 32.10
C TYR A 366 21.15 -14.06 31.94
N GLY A 367 22.02 -14.00 30.93
CA GLY A 367 22.94 -12.90 30.68
C GLY A 367 22.26 -11.57 30.41
N THR A 368 22.89 -10.50 30.90
CA THR A 368 22.47 -9.12 30.73
C THR A 368 22.66 -8.69 29.28
N ALA A 369 21.56 -8.39 28.58
CA ALA A 369 21.60 -7.76 27.27
C ALA A 369 22.09 -6.28 27.40
N PRO A 370 22.86 -5.76 26.43
CA PRO A 370 23.36 -4.39 26.48
C PRO A 370 22.20 -3.37 26.37
N GLN A 371 22.04 -2.55 27.40
CA GLN A 371 21.10 -1.44 27.46
C GLN A 371 21.57 -0.33 26.50
N VAL A 372 20.71 0.07 25.55
CA VAL A 372 20.88 1.29 24.76
C VAL A 372 20.72 2.49 25.71
N PRO A 373 21.56 3.54 25.65
CA PRO A 373 21.35 4.72 26.50
C PRO A 373 20.03 5.38 26.14
N LEU A 374 19.06 5.29 27.06
CA LEU A 374 17.86 6.11 27.04
C LEU A 374 18.30 7.57 27.17
N VAL A 375 18.10 8.36 26.12
CA VAL A 375 18.08 9.82 26.25
C VAL A 375 16.89 10.13 27.17
N PRO A 376 17.10 10.69 28.37
CA PRO A 376 15.98 11.03 29.24
C PRO A 376 15.14 12.14 28.57
N PRO A 377 13.80 12.07 28.66
CA PRO A 377 12.96 13.17 28.23
C PRO A 377 13.34 14.44 29.02
N PRO A 378 13.12 15.65 28.46
CA PRO A 378 13.45 16.90 29.14
C PRO A 378 12.83 16.91 30.54
N SER A 379 13.69 16.98 31.55
CA SER A 379 13.29 17.10 32.95
C SER A 379 12.43 18.37 33.10
N PRO A 380 11.29 18.31 33.82
CA PRO A 380 10.49 19.50 34.06
C PRO A 380 11.34 20.54 34.79
N THR A 381 11.19 21.81 34.41
CA THR A 381 11.84 22.95 35.06
C THR A 381 11.52 22.89 36.55
N ALA A 382 12.55 22.92 37.41
CA ALA A 382 12.45 22.83 38.88
C ALA A 382 11.50 23.86 39.53
N GLU A 383 11.02 24.83 38.74
CA GLU A 383 10.07 25.87 39.14
C GLU A 383 8.63 25.37 39.35
N VAL A 384 8.18 24.36 38.60
CA VAL A 384 6.83 23.77 38.75
C VAL A 384 6.74 22.91 40.02
N LEU A 385 7.87 22.31 40.42
CA LEU A 385 7.97 21.45 41.60
C LEU A 385 7.90 22.22 42.93
N ALA A 386 8.20 23.53 42.93
CA ALA A 386 8.29 24.33 44.15
C ALA A 386 7.00 25.11 44.50
N LYS A 387 6.03 25.24 43.57
CA LYS A 387 4.90 26.19 43.70
C LYS A 387 3.53 25.58 44.04
N GLY A 388 3.42 24.25 44.23
CA GLY A 388 2.18 23.61 44.71
C GLY A 388 0.99 23.70 43.74
N ILE A 389 1.25 23.81 42.43
CA ILE A 389 0.25 23.84 41.36
C ILE A 389 -0.17 22.41 41.04
N THR A 390 -1.47 22.11 41.06
CA THR A 390 -2.00 20.77 40.80
C THR A 390 -3.26 20.82 39.94
N ILE A 391 -3.40 19.84 39.04
CA ILE A 391 -4.61 19.62 38.26
C ILE A 391 -5.00 18.16 38.44
N ARG A 392 -6.19 17.91 38.99
CA ARG A 392 -6.70 16.56 39.21
C ARG A 392 -8.09 16.43 38.61
N ALA A 393 -8.26 15.42 37.76
CA ALA A 393 -9.55 14.99 37.27
C ALA A 393 -10.28 14.18 38.36
N TYR A 394 -11.59 14.38 38.46
CA TYR A 394 -12.44 13.58 39.32
C TYR A 394 -13.67 13.12 38.53
N LYS A 395 -13.54 11.89 38.01
CA LYS A 395 -14.50 11.25 37.11
C LYS A 395 -15.92 11.12 37.69
N PRO A 396 -16.14 10.72 38.96
CA PRO A 396 -17.49 10.48 39.47
C PRO A 396 -18.44 11.67 39.40
N THR A 397 -17.95 12.90 39.59
CA THR A 397 -18.77 14.12 39.50
C THR A 397 -18.53 14.93 38.23
N ASN A 398 -17.79 14.37 37.27
CA ASN A 398 -17.35 15.04 36.05
C ASN A 398 -16.76 16.44 36.32
N SER A 399 -15.77 16.51 37.22
CA SER A 399 -15.17 17.78 37.65
C SER A 399 -13.65 17.73 37.68
N ILE A 400 -13.02 18.89 37.51
CA ILE A 400 -11.58 19.07 37.62
C ILE A 400 -11.28 19.99 38.79
N PHE A 401 -10.36 19.55 39.65
CA PHE A 401 -9.79 20.36 40.72
C PHE A 401 -8.50 21.00 40.22
N ILE A 402 -8.46 22.33 40.23
CA ILE A 402 -7.33 23.12 39.75
C ILE A 402 -6.84 23.99 40.89
N ARG A 403 -5.57 23.82 41.24
CA ARG A 403 -4.84 24.69 42.17
C ARG A 403 -3.82 25.50 41.38
N HIS A 404 -4.07 26.80 41.23
CA HIS A 404 -3.18 27.71 40.48
C HIS A 404 -3.26 29.14 41.06
N TYR A 405 -2.40 30.03 40.57
CA TYR A 405 -2.48 31.47 40.82
C TYR A 405 -3.81 32.07 40.34
N GLU A 406 -4.36 33.02 41.11
CA GLU A 406 -5.65 33.66 40.84
C GLU A 406 -5.77 34.25 39.42
N ALA A 407 -4.72 34.95 38.94
CA ALA A 407 -4.72 35.54 37.59
C ALA A 407 -4.78 34.48 36.46
N ASP A 408 -4.14 33.33 36.66
CA ASP A 408 -4.10 32.24 35.67
C ASP A 408 -5.36 31.37 35.71
N LEU A 409 -6.00 31.24 36.89
CA LEU A 409 -7.24 30.48 37.04
C LEU A 409 -8.37 31.05 36.16
N GLU A 410 -8.50 32.37 36.07
CA GLU A 410 -9.50 33.00 35.19
C GLU A 410 -9.25 32.69 33.71
N ARG A 411 -7.99 32.70 33.30
CA ARG A 411 -7.58 32.31 31.95
C ARG A 411 -7.87 30.84 31.66
N ILE A 412 -7.59 29.95 32.61
CA ILE A 412 -7.86 28.51 32.51
C ILE A 412 -9.37 28.24 32.43
N LYS A 413 -10.19 28.91 33.25
CA LYS A 413 -11.67 28.79 33.16
C LYS A 413 -12.19 29.20 31.80
N THR A 414 -11.71 30.32 31.29
CA THR A 414 -12.10 30.84 29.97
C THR A 414 -11.72 29.84 28.88
N LEU A 415 -10.51 29.28 28.95
CA LEU A 415 -10.05 28.25 28.01
C LEU A 415 -10.88 26.96 28.10
N ILE A 416 -11.19 26.49 29.30
CA ILE A 416 -12.04 25.30 29.49
C ILE A 416 -13.43 25.55 28.88
N ARG A 417 -14.07 26.67 29.22
CA ARG A 417 -15.44 26.97 28.78
C ARG A 417 -15.55 27.26 27.28
N GLU A 418 -14.56 27.95 26.70
CA GLU A 418 -14.64 28.38 25.29
C GLU A 418 -14.06 27.39 24.29
N LYS A 419 -13.09 26.55 24.71
CA LYS A 419 -12.31 25.73 23.78
C LYS A 419 -12.35 24.24 24.07
N LEU A 420 -12.44 23.81 25.34
CA LEU A 420 -12.32 22.38 25.70
C LEU A 420 -13.67 21.73 26.02
N ASP A 421 -14.59 22.42 26.71
CA ASP A 421 -15.91 21.90 27.09
C ASP A 421 -16.99 22.31 26.09
N VAL A 422 -16.79 21.94 24.81
CA VAL A 422 -17.72 22.24 23.71
C VAL A 422 -18.49 20.97 23.31
N PRO A 423 -19.77 21.08 22.93
CA PRO A 423 -20.55 19.92 22.48
C PRO A 423 -20.00 19.39 21.14
N LEU A 424 -19.57 18.13 21.14
CA LEU A 424 -19.11 17.44 19.93
C LEU A 424 -20.30 17.04 19.06
N PRO A 425 -20.25 17.26 17.74
CA PRO A 425 -21.28 16.78 16.84
C PRO A 425 -21.31 15.25 16.80
N GLN A 426 -22.50 14.68 16.74
CA GLN A 426 -22.67 13.25 16.49
C GLN A 426 -22.74 13.01 14.98
N VAL A 427 -22.10 11.95 14.52
CA VAL A 427 -22.08 11.54 13.12
C VAL A 427 -22.75 10.18 13.03
N LYS A 428 -23.78 10.08 12.18
CA LYS A 428 -24.38 8.82 11.74
C LYS A 428 -23.66 8.36 10.47
N ILE A 429 -23.21 7.12 10.46
CA ILE A 429 -22.56 6.49 9.32
C ILE A 429 -23.44 5.33 8.87
N GLU A 430 -23.93 5.42 7.63
CA GLU A 430 -24.60 4.32 6.95
C GLU A 430 -23.62 3.71 5.96
N ALA A 431 -23.35 2.42 6.09
CA ALA A 431 -22.66 1.67 5.04
C ALA A 431 -23.65 0.74 4.35
N ARG A 432 -23.47 0.58 3.04
CA ARG A 432 -24.28 -0.33 2.22
C ARG A 432 -23.33 -1.22 1.43
N MET A 433 -23.47 -2.52 1.61
CA MET A 433 -22.70 -3.53 0.89
C MET A 433 -23.64 -4.31 0.00
N GLU A 434 -23.28 -4.39 -1.28
CA GLU A 434 -23.99 -5.19 -2.26
C GLU A 434 -23.05 -6.26 -2.81
N ILE A 435 -23.45 -7.52 -2.65
CA ILE A 435 -22.74 -8.68 -3.17
C ILE A 435 -23.63 -9.34 -4.21
N LEU A 436 -23.08 -9.65 -5.37
CA LEU A 436 -23.74 -10.42 -6.43
C LEU A 436 -22.87 -11.63 -6.75
N ASP A 437 -23.41 -12.83 -6.58
CA ASP A 437 -22.79 -14.07 -7.00
C ASP A 437 -23.60 -14.65 -8.17
N ARG A 438 -22.94 -14.98 -9.28
CA ARG A 438 -23.51 -15.57 -10.50
C ARG A 438 -22.73 -16.83 -10.87
N ASP A 439 -23.45 -17.90 -11.22
CA ASP A 439 -22.88 -19.14 -11.75
C ASP A 439 -23.70 -19.54 -12.99
N ASP A 440 -23.04 -19.65 -14.14
CA ASP A 440 -23.61 -20.18 -15.39
C ASP A 440 -22.79 -21.40 -15.78
N LEU A 441 -23.42 -22.56 -15.73
CA LEU A 441 -22.83 -23.82 -16.11
C LEU A 441 -23.58 -24.34 -17.33
N PHE A 442 -22.89 -24.54 -18.45
CA PHE A 442 -23.38 -25.23 -19.62
C PHE A 442 -22.56 -26.50 -19.84
N ALA A 443 -23.21 -27.65 -19.94
CA ALA A 443 -22.54 -28.91 -20.23
C ALA A 443 -23.36 -29.73 -21.24
N ILE A 444 -22.67 -30.34 -22.20
CA ILE A 444 -23.27 -31.29 -23.14
C ILE A 444 -22.33 -32.47 -23.34
N GLY A 445 -22.89 -33.66 -23.36
CA GLY A 445 -22.19 -34.93 -23.45
C GLY A 445 -23.00 -35.97 -24.18
N VAL A 446 -22.34 -37.09 -24.47
CA VAL A 446 -22.91 -38.17 -25.27
C VAL A 446 -22.37 -39.51 -24.81
N GLN A 447 -23.25 -40.49 -24.77
CA GLN A 447 -22.89 -41.88 -24.58
C GLN A 447 -23.56 -42.70 -25.67
N TRP A 448 -22.81 -43.52 -26.39
CA TRP A 448 -23.43 -44.45 -27.33
C TRP A 448 -22.53 -45.66 -27.59
N GLY A 449 -23.17 -46.77 -27.89
CA GLY A 449 -22.52 -48.05 -28.11
C GLY A 449 -23.39 -48.96 -28.94
N GLY A 450 -22.74 -49.91 -29.62
CA GLY A 450 -23.43 -50.88 -30.47
C GLY A 450 -22.76 -52.24 -30.37
N GLY A 451 -23.40 -53.18 -29.69
CA GLY A 451 -22.90 -54.54 -29.50
C GLY A 451 -23.69 -55.53 -30.34
N GLY A 452 -23.00 -56.41 -31.06
CA GLY A 452 -23.60 -57.53 -31.79
C GLY A 452 -23.01 -58.86 -31.35
N ILE A 453 -23.80 -59.92 -31.41
CA ILE A 453 -23.31 -61.30 -31.25
C ILE A 453 -23.37 -61.95 -32.63
N LEU A 454 -22.21 -62.29 -33.16
CA LEU A 454 -22.07 -63.11 -34.35
C LEU A 454 -21.96 -64.57 -33.90
N GLN A 455 -22.81 -65.43 -34.45
CA GLN A 455 -22.72 -66.87 -34.19
C GLN A 455 -21.86 -67.48 -35.28
N ALA A 456 -20.64 -67.87 -34.93
CA ALA A 456 -19.72 -68.57 -35.80
C ALA A 456 -19.46 -69.95 -35.20
N ASN A 457 -20.05 -71.00 -35.81
CA ASN A 457 -20.14 -72.36 -35.26
C ASN A 457 -20.91 -72.39 -33.91
N GLN A 458 -20.60 -73.34 -33.02
CA GLN A 458 -21.12 -73.40 -31.64
C GLN A 458 -20.60 -72.25 -30.74
N ASN A 459 -19.90 -71.27 -31.31
CA ASN A 459 -19.30 -70.15 -30.61
C ASN A 459 -20.01 -68.84 -30.92
N SER A 460 -20.38 -68.08 -29.88
CA SER A 460 -20.79 -66.69 -30.00
C SER A 460 -19.54 -65.79 -29.97
N ILE A 461 -19.49 -64.76 -30.82
CA ILE A 461 -18.44 -63.76 -30.83
C ILE A 461 -19.12 -62.40 -30.63
N LEU A 462 -18.75 -61.69 -29.56
CA LEU A 462 -19.23 -60.35 -29.30
C LEU A 462 -18.38 -59.33 -30.08
N VAL A 463 -19.02 -58.43 -30.83
CA VAL A 463 -18.36 -57.37 -31.60
C VAL A 463 -19.01 -56.01 -31.31
N GLY A 464 -18.22 -54.93 -31.40
CA GLY A 464 -18.72 -53.54 -31.30
C GLY A 464 -18.92 -52.96 -29.88
N ARG A 465 -18.63 -53.72 -28.82
CA ARG A 465 -18.63 -53.20 -27.45
C ARG A 465 -17.36 -52.37 -27.18
N GLY A 466 -17.49 -51.27 -26.44
CA GLY A 466 -16.35 -50.52 -25.91
C GLY A 466 -15.69 -51.19 -24.70
N PHE A 467 -14.49 -50.74 -24.35
CA PHE A 467 -13.78 -51.25 -23.17
C PHE A 467 -14.50 -50.82 -21.89
N THR A 468 -14.84 -51.77 -21.02
CA THR A 468 -15.35 -51.46 -19.69
C THR A 468 -14.21 -51.45 -18.68
N SER A 469 -14.02 -50.32 -18.00
CA SER A 469 -13.37 -50.34 -16.70
C SER A 469 -14.38 -50.92 -15.71
N ASP A 470 -14.31 -52.21 -15.44
CA ASP A 470 -15.02 -52.79 -14.30
C ASP A 470 -14.38 -52.23 -13.02
N THR A 471 -15.06 -51.31 -12.35
CA THR A 471 -14.67 -50.81 -11.03
C THR A 471 -15.26 -51.65 -9.88
N GLN A 472 -16.06 -52.68 -10.17
CA GLN A 472 -16.54 -53.64 -9.17
C GLN A 472 -15.67 -54.91 -9.09
N ASN A 473 -14.82 -55.18 -10.07
CA ASN A 473 -13.66 -56.03 -9.85
C ASN A 473 -12.43 -55.18 -9.55
N ASN A 474 -11.71 -55.60 -8.52
CA ASN A 474 -10.37 -55.16 -8.18
C ASN A 474 -9.36 -55.53 -9.30
N LEU A 475 -9.55 -55.02 -10.50
CA LEU A 475 -8.59 -55.00 -11.61
C LEU A 475 -7.74 -53.75 -11.46
N GLY A 476 -7.04 -53.68 -10.33
CA GLY A 476 -5.85 -52.86 -10.23
C GLY A 476 -4.93 -53.25 -11.38
N VAL A 477 -4.57 -52.28 -12.20
CA VAL A 477 -3.32 -52.36 -12.96
C VAL A 477 -2.20 -52.30 -11.92
N GLN A 478 -1.92 -53.43 -11.28
CA GLN A 478 -0.61 -53.71 -10.73
C GLN A 478 0.06 -54.64 -11.75
N GLY A 479 1.20 -54.19 -12.27
CA GLY A 479 1.84 -54.83 -13.42
C GLY A 479 2.07 -56.32 -13.24
N GLY A 480 1.92 -57.04 -14.36
CA GLY A 480 2.36 -58.42 -14.53
C GLY A 480 1.24 -59.45 -14.34
N VAL A 481 1.10 -60.31 -15.37
CA VAL A 481 0.32 -61.56 -15.51
C VAL A 481 -0.90 -61.43 -16.45
N PRO A 482 -1.02 -62.30 -17.47
CA PRO A 482 -1.92 -62.11 -18.60
C PRO A 482 -3.39 -62.31 -18.25
N VAL A 483 -4.24 -61.57 -18.96
CA VAL A 483 -5.71 -61.66 -18.95
C VAL A 483 -6.15 -63.07 -19.36
N SER A 484 -6.32 -63.95 -18.38
CA SER A 484 -7.02 -65.23 -18.54
C SER A 484 -8.40 -65.09 -17.89
N GLY A 485 -9.45 -64.95 -18.70
CA GLY A 485 -10.84 -64.96 -18.22
C GLY A 485 -11.88 -64.22 -19.05
N VAL A 486 -11.50 -63.27 -19.90
CA VAL A 486 -12.45 -62.50 -20.76
C VAL A 486 -12.12 -62.63 -22.25
N PHE A 487 -11.54 -63.78 -22.63
CA PHE A 487 -11.48 -64.26 -24.02
C PHE A 487 -12.06 -65.68 -24.13
N GLY A 488 -12.90 -66.09 -23.17
CA GLY A 488 -13.77 -67.24 -23.36
C GLY A 488 -14.99 -66.82 -24.20
N PRO A 489 -15.52 -67.69 -25.08
CA PRO A 489 -16.76 -67.39 -25.78
C PRO A 489 -17.86 -67.03 -24.76
N PRO A 490 -18.71 -66.03 -25.05
CA PRO A 490 -19.83 -65.69 -24.20
C PRO A 490 -20.63 -66.96 -23.90
N ASN A 491 -20.68 -67.35 -22.63
CA ASN A 491 -21.57 -68.42 -22.22
C ASN A 491 -22.99 -67.95 -22.58
N ALA A 492 -23.67 -68.70 -23.47
CA ALA A 492 -24.96 -68.35 -24.06
C ALA A 492 -26.11 -68.21 -23.03
N ALA A 493 -25.82 -68.46 -21.75
CA ALA A 493 -26.73 -68.25 -20.62
C ALA A 493 -26.78 -66.80 -20.11
N SER A 494 -25.85 -65.92 -20.51
CA SER A 494 -25.96 -64.48 -20.22
C SER A 494 -26.70 -63.79 -21.37
N GLY A 495 -27.96 -63.45 -21.14
CA GLY A 495 -28.81 -62.78 -22.14
C GLY A 495 -28.21 -61.45 -22.63
N PHE A 496 -28.65 -61.01 -23.81
CA PHE A 496 -28.20 -59.77 -24.49
C PHE A 496 -28.23 -58.51 -23.60
N SER A 497 -29.09 -58.49 -22.58
CA SER A 497 -29.20 -57.40 -21.60
C SER A 497 -27.91 -57.11 -20.82
N ASN A 498 -26.96 -58.06 -20.71
CA ASN A 498 -25.68 -57.84 -20.03
C ASN A 498 -24.58 -57.27 -20.93
N THR A 499 -24.82 -57.11 -22.24
CA THR A 499 -23.77 -56.68 -23.21
C THR A 499 -23.58 -55.16 -23.23
N LEU A 500 -24.68 -54.42 -23.15
CA LEU A 500 -24.76 -52.96 -22.99
C LEU A 500 -25.79 -52.67 -21.89
N PRO A 501 -25.40 -52.83 -20.61
CA PRO A 501 -26.33 -52.66 -19.50
C PRO A 501 -26.91 -51.25 -19.50
N VAL A 502 -28.23 -51.15 -19.54
CA VAL A 502 -28.97 -49.91 -19.32
C VAL A 502 -29.63 -49.95 -17.96
N SER A 503 -29.73 -48.80 -17.30
CA SER A 503 -30.41 -48.69 -16.02
C SER A 503 -31.89 -49.02 -16.16
N GLY A 504 -32.40 -49.97 -15.38
CA GLY A 504 -33.82 -50.29 -15.35
C GLY A 504 -34.69 -49.14 -14.82
N THR A 505 -34.10 -48.17 -14.10
CA THR A 505 -34.81 -47.01 -13.55
C THR A 505 -34.69 -45.75 -14.43
N THR A 506 -33.58 -45.53 -15.12
CA THR A 506 -33.32 -44.30 -15.89
C THR A 506 -33.20 -44.51 -17.39
N GLY A 507 -33.10 -45.75 -17.87
CA GLY A 507 -32.88 -46.07 -19.28
C GLY A 507 -31.49 -45.67 -19.82
N LEU A 508 -30.63 -45.07 -18.99
CA LEU A 508 -29.30 -44.60 -19.36
C LEU A 508 -28.29 -45.76 -19.45
N PRO A 509 -27.31 -45.71 -20.37
CA PRO A 509 -26.21 -46.66 -20.42
C PRO A 509 -25.36 -46.65 -19.14
N GLN A 510 -25.16 -47.82 -18.52
CA GLN A 510 -24.30 -47.98 -17.33
C GLN A 510 -22.87 -48.42 -17.66
N GLY A 511 -22.56 -48.71 -18.93
CA GLY A 511 -21.21 -49.10 -19.37
C GLY A 511 -21.23 -49.95 -20.64
N GLY A 512 -20.04 -50.24 -21.19
CA GLY A 512 -19.88 -51.03 -22.43
C GLY A 512 -20.02 -50.23 -23.73
N ASN A 513 -20.35 -48.94 -23.62
CA ASN A 513 -20.47 -48.03 -24.75
C ASN A 513 -19.12 -47.75 -25.42
N LEU A 514 -19.13 -47.56 -26.74
CA LEU A 514 -17.95 -47.17 -27.52
C LEU A 514 -17.52 -45.74 -27.20
N VAL A 515 -18.51 -44.86 -27.04
CA VAL A 515 -18.32 -43.50 -26.53
C VAL A 515 -19.04 -43.40 -25.20
N ASN A 516 -18.29 -43.06 -24.15
CA ASN A 516 -18.82 -42.93 -22.81
C ASN A 516 -18.38 -41.58 -22.22
N LEU A 517 -19.01 -40.49 -22.64
CA LEU A 517 -18.71 -39.12 -22.23
C LEU A 517 -19.94 -38.44 -21.60
N PRO A 518 -20.47 -38.96 -20.47
CA PRO A 518 -21.60 -38.34 -19.76
C PRO A 518 -21.19 -37.04 -19.07
N ILE A 519 -22.14 -36.14 -18.85
CA ILE A 519 -21.85 -34.87 -18.20
C ILE A 519 -21.60 -35.00 -16.69
N GLY A 520 -22.08 -36.08 -16.06
CA GLY A 520 -21.87 -36.34 -14.62
C GLY A 520 -20.40 -36.47 -14.19
N ALA A 521 -19.51 -36.89 -15.10
CA ALA A 521 -18.08 -36.98 -14.84
C ALA A 521 -17.38 -35.62 -14.66
N VAL A 522 -17.93 -34.56 -15.27
CA VAL A 522 -17.40 -33.18 -15.17
C VAL A 522 -17.99 -32.44 -13.97
N LEU A 523 -19.18 -32.83 -13.51
CA LEU A 523 -19.88 -32.19 -12.39
C LEU A 523 -19.51 -32.79 -11.01
N GLY A 524 -18.36 -33.47 -10.92
CA GLY A 524 -17.84 -33.97 -9.64
C GLY A 524 -18.56 -35.21 -9.08
N GLY A 525 -19.16 -36.05 -9.92
CA GLY A 525 -19.50 -37.45 -9.63
C GLY A 525 -20.51 -37.76 -8.51
N GLY A 526 -20.98 -36.78 -7.73
CA GLY A 526 -21.80 -37.03 -6.54
C GLY A 526 -23.04 -36.13 -6.34
N LEU A 527 -23.21 -35.08 -7.14
CA LEU A 527 -24.25 -34.05 -6.90
C LEU A 527 -25.35 -33.97 -7.97
N VAL A 528 -25.23 -34.75 -9.05
CA VAL A 528 -26.29 -34.83 -10.06
C VAL A 528 -26.83 -36.26 -10.02
N PRO A 529 -28.08 -36.49 -9.57
CA PRO A 529 -28.69 -37.80 -9.75
C PRO A 529 -28.62 -38.12 -11.24
N ALA A 530 -28.19 -39.33 -11.58
CA ALA A 530 -27.97 -39.77 -12.96
C ALA A 530 -29.14 -39.32 -13.86
N GLY A 531 -28.89 -38.34 -14.73
CA GLY A 531 -29.90 -37.68 -15.54
C GLY A 531 -29.89 -36.16 -15.36
N ALA A 532 -28.84 -35.51 -15.84
CA ALA A 532 -29.04 -34.19 -16.41
C ALA A 532 -30.01 -34.29 -17.60
N GLY A 533 -30.77 -33.24 -17.90
CA GLY A 533 -31.73 -33.23 -19.01
C GLY A 533 -31.12 -33.88 -20.26
N GLY A 534 -31.83 -34.86 -20.84
CA GLY A 534 -31.23 -35.67 -21.89
C GLY A 534 -32.24 -36.57 -22.58
N ILE A 535 -31.87 -37.08 -23.74
CA ILE A 535 -32.68 -38.01 -24.53
C ILE A 535 -31.89 -39.31 -24.70
N ALA A 536 -32.49 -40.41 -24.28
CA ALA A 536 -31.94 -41.74 -24.48
C ALA A 536 -32.78 -42.52 -25.51
N PHE A 537 -32.10 -43.10 -26.49
CA PHE A 537 -32.64 -43.99 -27.50
C PHE A 537 -31.93 -45.33 -27.42
N GLY A 538 -32.70 -46.40 -27.52
CA GLY A 538 -32.17 -47.75 -27.53
C GLY A 538 -32.92 -48.59 -28.54
N PHE A 539 -32.17 -49.32 -29.37
CA PHE A 539 -32.70 -50.38 -30.19
C PHE A 539 -32.10 -51.69 -29.72
N THR A 540 -32.95 -52.61 -29.27
CA THR A 540 -32.53 -53.92 -28.76
C THR A 540 -33.22 -55.04 -29.54
N SER A 541 -32.44 -56.02 -29.96
CA SER A 541 -32.87 -57.21 -30.69
C SER A 541 -32.12 -58.43 -30.16
N SER A 542 -32.53 -59.63 -30.58
CA SER A 542 -31.93 -60.89 -30.13
C SER A 542 -30.45 -61.05 -30.51
N ARG A 543 -29.92 -60.22 -31.42
CA ARG A 543 -28.55 -60.32 -31.97
C ARG A 543 -27.77 -59.01 -32.02
N TYR A 544 -28.42 -57.89 -31.74
CA TYR A 544 -27.81 -56.55 -31.78
C TYR A 544 -28.47 -55.64 -30.77
N ASN A 545 -27.66 -54.85 -30.08
CA ASN A 545 -28.09 -53.81 -29.16
C ASN A 545 -27.35 -52.53 -29.51
N VAL A 546 -28.10 -51.44 -29.70
CA VAL A 546 -27.57 -50.10 -29.92
C VAL A 546 -28.22 -49.17 -28.91
N ASN A 547 -27.40 -48.39 -28.21
CA ASN A 547 -27.86 -47.37 -27.30
C ASN A 547 -27.21 -46.02 -27.64
N LEU A 548 -27.95 -44.95 -27.40
CA LEU A 548 -27.51 -43.57 -27.53
C LEU A 548 -28.18 -42.77 -26.42
N ALA A 549 -27.39 -42.03 -25.66
CA ALA A 549 -27.85 -41.06 -24.68
C ALA A 549 -27.15 -39.74 -24.96
N LEU A 550 -27.96 -38.71 -25.15
CA LEU A 550 -27.53 -37.33 -25.31
C LEU A 550 -27.89 -36.60 -24.02
N GLU A 551 -26.89 -35.99 -23.37
CA GLU A 551 -27.09 -35.27 -22.11
C GLU A 551 -26.72 -33.80 -22.32
N ALA A 552 -27.59 -32.88 -21.91
CA ALA A 552 -27.34 -31.45 -21.95
C ALA A 552 -27.94 -30.75 -20.72
N LEU A 553 -27.14 -29.94 -20.05
CA LEU A 553 -27.53 -29.16 -18.89
C LEU A 553 -27.09 -27.72 -19.06
N ARG A 554 -27.99 -26.79 -18.76
CA ARG A 554 -27.59 -25.43 -18.42
C ARG A 554 -28.16 -25.06 -17.06
N LEU A 555 -27.29 -24.70 -16.11
CA LEU A 555 -27.66 -24.28 -14.76
C LEU A 555 -27.27 -22.82 -14.58
N LEU A 556 -28.26 -21.99 -14.24
CA LEU A 556 -28.07 -20.56 -13.96
C LEU A 556 -28.41 -20.29 -12.49
N SER A 557 -27.42 -19.90 -11.71
CA SER A 557 -27.58 -19.48 -10.31
C SER A 557 -27.23 -18.00 -10.17
N LYS A 558 -28.08 -17.22 -9.50
CA LYS A 558 -27.85 -15.80 -9.23
C LYS A 558 -28.32 -15.46 -7.82
N THR A 559 -27.40 -14.98 -7.01
CA THR A 559 -27.66 -14.58 -5.62
C THR A 559 -27.25 -13.13 -5.43
N ARG A 560 -28.13 -12.32 -4.83
CA ARG A 560 -27.85 -10.93 -4.46
C ARG A 560 -28.02 -10.77 -2.96
N THR A 561 -26.95 -10.34 -2.28
CA THR A 561 -26.95 -10.09 -0.84
C THR A 561 -26.76 -8.60 -0.59
N LEU A 562 -27.68 -8.01 0.18
CA LEU A 562 -27.64 -6.61 0.57
C LEU A 562 -27.48 -6.49 2.07
N ALA A 563 -26.42 -5.83 2.52
CA ALA A 563 -26.18 -5.54 3.92
C ALA A 563 -26.14 -4.02 4.16
N ARG A 564 -26.78 -3.56 5.25
CA ARG A 564 -26.87 -2.14 5.62
C ARG A 564 -26.55 -1.93 7.11
N PRO A 565 -25.28 -2.01 7.52
CA PRO A 565 -24.89 -1.62 8.88
C PRO A 565 -24.94 -0.10 9.05
N GLU A 566 -25.51 0.34 10.16
CA GLU A 566 -25.59 1.74 10.57
C GLU A 566 -25.00 1.90 11.97
N VAL A 567 -24.24 2.97 12.19
CA VAL A 567 -23.67 3.29 13.51
C VAL A 567 -23.62 4.80 13.73
N VAL A 568 -23.82 5.23 14.97
CA VAL A 568 -23.71 6.63 15.39
C VAL A 568 -22.59 6.75 16.40
N THR A 569 -21.74 7.76 16.25
CA THR A 569 -20.67 8.06 17.20
C THR A 569 -20.42 9.55 17.28
N VAL A 570 -19.75 9.99 18.34
CA VAL A 570 -19.24 11.36 18.45
C VAL A 570 -18.02 11.54 17.56
N GLU A 571 -17.72 12.80 17.22
CA GLU A 571 -16.47 13.13 16.52
C GLU A 571 -15.23 12.54 17.23
N ASN A 572 -14.33 11.94 16.46
CA ASN A 572 -13.13 11.21 16.88
C ASN A 572 -13.38 9.94 17.74
N GLY A 573 -14.63 9.58 18.00
CA GLY A 573 -14.98 8.34 18.71
C GLY A 573 -14.99 7.13 17.78
N THR A 574 -14.32 6.04 18.20
CA THR A 574 -14.38 4.76 17.48
C THR A 574 -15.74 4.08 17.70
N ALA A 575 -16.40 3.74 16.60
CA ALA A 575 -17.66 3.01 16.61
C ALA A 575 -17.52 1.68 15.88
N THR A 576 -18.01 0.60 16.49
CA THR A 576 -18.02 -0.73 15.88
C THR A 576 -19.43 -1.33 15.94
N ILE A 577 -19.83 -1.99 14.85
CA ILE A 577 -21.04 -2.81 14.80
C ILE A 577 -20.71 -4.11 14.07
N SER A 578 -21.10 -5.24 14.67
CA SER A 578 -20.85 -6.58 14.11
C SER A 578 -22.10 -7.45 14.18
N LEU A 579 -22.36 -8.21 13.12
CA LEU A 579 -23.45 -9.19 13.03
C LEU A 579 -22.92 -10.48 12.39
N GLY A 580 -23.11 -11.62 13.04
CA GLY A 580 -22.76 -12.92 12.48
C GLY A 580 -22.82 -14.04 13.50
N GLU A 581 -22.13 -15.13 13.19
CA GLU A 581 -22.10 -16.35 13.99
C GLU A 581 -20.67 -16.83 14.22
N GLU A 582 -20.45 -17.64 15.24
CA GLU A 582 -19.17 -18.29 15.53
C GLU A 582 -19.17 -19.72 15.02
N ILE A 583 -18.20 -20.05 14.17
CA ILE A 583 -18.05 -21.39 13.60
C ILE A 583 -17.05 -22.18 14.45
N PRO A 584 -17.46 -23.26 15.15
CA PRO A 584 -16.53 -24.15 15.82
C PRO A 584 -15.76 -24.98 14.80
N TYR A 585 -14.44 -25.10 14.99
CA TYR A 585 -13.59 -26.06 14.28
C TYR A 585 -12.68 -26.78 15.26
N ALA A 586 -12.51 -28.08 15.05
CA ALA A 586 -11.67 -28.93 15.86
C ALA A 586 -10.21 -28.82 15.40
N THR A 587 -9.31 -28.49 16.32
CA THR A 587 -7.86 -28.62 16.12
C THR A 587 -7.37 -29.84 16.88
N VAL A 588 -6.78 -30.79 16.17
CA VAL A 588 -6.15 -31.98 16.77
C VAL A 588 -4.71 -31.64 17.11
N SER A 589 -4.37 -31.64 18.39
CA SER A 589 -3.00 -31.55 18.88
C SER A 589 -2.59 -32.87 19.54
N SER A 590 -1.30 -33.06 19.81
CA SER A 590 -0.81 -34.22 20.57
C SER A 590 -1.37 -34.32 22.00
N ALA A 591 -1.97 -33.23 22.52
CA ALA A 591 -2.63 -33.15 23.82
C ALA A 591 -4.14 -33.46 23.78
N GLY A 592 -4.71 -33.70 22.59
CA GLY A 592 -6.13 -33.98 22.38
C GLY A 592 -6.79 -33.05 21.36
N THR A 593 -8.11 -33.23 21.17
CA THR A 593 -8.92 -32.40 20.26
C THR A 593 -9.44 -31.18 21.01
N GLN A 594 -9.04 -29.99 20.59
CA GLN A 594 -9.51 -28.72 21.13
C GLN A 594 -10.47 -28.06 20.13
N ILE A 595 -11.63 -27.59 20.58
CA ILE A 595 -12.58 -26.86 19.74
C ILE A 595 -12.22 -25.37 19.81
N GLN A 596 -11.95 -24.77 18.65
CA GLN A 596 -11.72 -23.33 18.51
C GLN A 596 -12.89 -22.69 17.76
N PHE A 597 -13.30 -21.49 18.17
CA PHE A 597 -14.37 -20.76 17.50
C PHE A 597 -13.77 -19.70 16.57
N LYS A 598 -14.30 -19.61 15.35
CA LYS A 598 -13.97 -18.54 14.41
C LYS A 598 -15.20 -17.75 14.02
N GLU A 599 -15.16 -16.44 14.28
CA GLU A 599 -16.22 -15.52 13.90
C GLU A 599 -16.35 -15.39 12.37
N ALA A 600 -17.59 -15.60 11.88
CA ALA A 600 -18.03 -15.26 10.54
C ALA A 600 -19.02 -14.09 10.65
N VAL A 601 -18.46 -12.87 10.79
CA VAL A 601 -19.21 -11.64 11.04
C VAL A 601 -19.09 -10.64 9.89
N LEU A 602 -20.18 -9.90 9.66
CA LEU A 602 -20.16 -8.60 8.99
C LEU A 602 -19.84 -7.54 10.06
N MET A 603 -18.76 -6.79 9.87
CA MET A 603 -18.30 -5.76 10.79
C MET A 603 -18.10 -4.44 10.05
N LEU A 604 -18.58 -3.35 10.66
CA LEU A 604 -18.25 -1.97 10.30
C LEU A 604 -17.57 -1.32 11.50
N GLU A 605 -16.37 -0.83 11.29
CA GLU A 605 -15.61 -0.02 12.23
C GLU A 605 -15.30 1.33 11.57
N VAL A 606 -15.61 2.42 12.27
CA VAL A 606 -15.40 3.77 11.74
C VAL A 606 -14.94 4.75 12.81
N ILE A 607 -14.05 5.65 12.41
CA ILE A 607 -13.61 6.80 13.20
C ILE A 607 -13.86 8.06 12.34
N PRO A 608 -14.90 8.85 12.61
CA PRO A 608 -15.21 10.06 11.87
C PRO A 608 -14.57 11.30 12.50
N THR A 609 -14.12 12.22 11.67
CA THR A 609 -13.62 13.56 12.04
C THR A 609 -14.36 14.59 11.19
N VAL A 610 -14.95 15.61 11.83
CA VAL A 610 -15.79 16.59 11.16
C VAL A 610 -14.96 17.82 10.83
N ILE A 611 -14.90 18.18 9.56
CA ILE A 611 -14.16 19.34 9.07
C ILE A 611 -15.17 20.34 8.53
N ARG A 612 -15.29 21.49 9.20
CA ARG A 612 -16.15 22.60 8.77
C ARG A 612 -15.30 23.59 7.97
N GLU A 613 -15.57 23.71 6.68
CA GLU A 613 -14.92 24.69 5.80
C GLU A 613 -16.00 25.63 5.24
N GLY A 614 -16.15 26.80 5.86
CA GLY A 614 -17.22 27.74 5.53
C GLY A 614 -18.60 27.12 5.76
N ASP A 615 -19.40 27.03 4.69
CA ASP A 615 -20.77 26.48 4.70
C ASP A 615 -20.82 24.97 4.39
N VAL A 616 -19.69 24.35 4.00
CA VAL A 616 -19.65 22.93 3.61
C VAL A 616 -19.04 22.09 4.73
N THR A 617 -19.85 21.19 5.28
CA THR A 617 -19.39 20.15 6.21
C THR A 617 -18.81 18.97 5.42
N ARG A 618 -17.53 18.68 5.62
CA ARG A 618 -16.88 17.45 5.14
C ARG A 618 -16.53 16.55 6.30
N ILE A 619 -16.63 15.25 6.11
CA ILE A 619 -16.41 14.24 7.13
C ILE A 619 -15.28 13.36 6.63
N LYS A 620 -14.15 13.42 7.32
CA LYS A 620 -13.02 12.54 7.12
C LYS A 620 -13.27 11.28 7.94
N MET A 621 -13.18 10.11 7.33
CA MET A 621 -13.46 8.85 8.03
C MET A 621 -12.37 7.84 7.74
N LYS A 622 -11.90 7.18 8.81
CA LYS A 622 -11.16 5.92 8.69
C LYS A 622 -12.16 4.80 8.85
N VAL A 623 -12.37 4.02 7.79
CA VAL A 623 -13.38 2.96 7.76
C VAL A 623 -12.73 1.61 7.51
N THR A 624 -13.06 0.64 8.35
CA THR A 624 -12.77 -0.76 8.15
C THR A 624 -14.08 -1.52 8.03
N ILE A 625 -14.29 -2.19 6.90
CA ILE A 625 -15.44 -3.06 6.68
C ILE A 625 -14.93 -4.47 6.45
N GLU A 626 -15.52 -5.42 7.14
CA GLU A 626 -15.21 -6.84 7.02
C GLU A 626 -16.52 -7.62 6.82
N ASN A 627 -16.53 -8.57 5.90
CA ASN A 627 -17.61 -9.52 5.70
C ASN A 627 -17.01 -10.90 5.57
N ASN A 628 -17.16 -11.68 6.63
CA ASN A 628 -16.75 -13.07 6.67
C ASN A 628 -18.00 -13.95 6.58
N SER A 629 -18.02 -14.87 5.63
CA SER A 629 -19.14 -15.79 5.42
C SER A 629 -18.66 -17.24 5.37
N ARG A 630 -19.42 -18.16 5.96
CA ARG A 630 -19.19 -19.60 5.85
C ARG A 630 -19.34 -20.08 4.40
N SER A 631 -18.34 -20.78 3.88
CA SER A 631 -18.45 -21.50 2.61
C SER A 631 -19.13 -22.86 2.83
N ASN A 632 -19.86 -23.34 1.84
CA ASN A 632 -20.39 -24.71 1.81
C ASN A 632 -19.30 -25.74 1.44
N THR A 633 -18.12 -25.28 1.01
CA THR A 633 -16.97 -26.14 0.76
C THR A 633 -16.34 -26.54 2.09
N THR A 634 -16.31 -27.83 2.38
CA THR A 634 -15.51 -28.40 3.46
C THR A 634 -14.22 -28.95 2.87
N VAL A 635 -13.10 -28.77 3.58
CA VAL A 635 -11.83 -29.36 3.18
C VAL A 635 -11.61 -30.59 4.04
N ASN A 636 -11.42 -31.74 3.38
CA ASN A 636 -11.03 -32.94 4.09
C ASN A 636 -9.53 -32.84 4.42
N LEU A 637 -9.20 -32.60 5.69
CA LEU A 637 -7.81 -32.48 6.16
C LEU A 637 -7.12 -33.85 6.34
N GLY A 638 -7.77 -34.96 5.96
CA GLY A 638 -7.21 -36.30 6.14
C GLY A 638 -7.08 -36.72 7.61
N THR A 639 -7.76 -36.02 8.52
CA THR A 639 -7.79 -36.30 9.96
C THR A 639 -9.17 -36.80 10.38
N THR A 640 -9.23 -37.59 11.45
CA THR A 640 -10.47 -38.13 12.05
C THR A 640 -11.38 -37.05 12.64
N ALA A 641 -10.98 -35.77 12.63
CA ALA A 641 -11.64 -34.65 13.31
C ALA A 641 -12.66 -33.89 12.46
N GLY A 642 -13.06 -34.44 11.30
CA GLY A 642 -14.06 -33.87 10.41
C GLY A 642 -13.49 -32.86 9.42
N ALA A 643 -14.32 -32.46 8.46
CA ALA A 643 -13.96 -31.55 7.39
C ALA A 643 -14.38 -30.10 7.76
N PRO A 644 -13.49 -29.24 8.27
CA PRO A 644 -13.83 -27.87 8.61
C PRO A 644 -14.28 -27.10 7.35
N PRO A 645 -15.28 -26.21 7.48
CA PRO A 645 -15.73 -25.37 6.37
C PRO A 645 -14.70 -24.27 6.06
N VAL A 646 -14.56 -23.93 4.78
CA VAL A 646 -13.78 -22.75 4.37
C VAL A 646 -14.52 -21.48 4.78
N ILE A 647 -13.80 -20.43 5.16
CA ILE A 647 -14.38 -19.11 5.47
C ILE A 647 -13.97 -18.14 4.37
N ASN A 648 -14.96 -17.60 3.65
CA ASN A 648 -14.73 -16.55 2.67
C ASN A 648 -14.60 -15.22 3.41
N LYS A 649 -13.48 -14.51 3.19
CA LYS A 649 -13.20 -13.23 3.84
C LYS A 649 -13.19 -12.10 2.82
N ARG A 650 -13.88 -11.01 3.13
CA ARG A 650 -13.91 -9.78 2.33
C ARG A 650 -13.59 -8.62 3.27
N LYS A 651 -12.50 -7.88 3.03
CA LYS A 651 -12.06 -6.80 3.91
C LYS A 651 -11.66 -5.56 3.09
N ALA A 652 -12.13 -4.40 3.53
CA ALA A 652 -11.75 -3.10 2.97
C ALA A 652 -11.35 -2.16 4.10
N LYS A 653 -10.18 -1.54 4.00
CA LYS A 653 -9.70 -0.51 4.93
C LYS A 653 -9.33 0.72 4.13
N THR A 654 -9.99 1.84 4.42
CA THR A 654 -9.83 3.06 3.64
C THR A 654 -9.94 4.29 4.54
N GLU A 655 -9.38 5.39 4.05
CA GLU A 655 -9.50 6.71 4.65
C GLU A 655 -10.04 7.65 3.58
N VAL A 656 -11.23 8.19 3.80
CA VAL A 656 -11.97 8.95 2.79
C VAL A 656 -12.47 10.27 3.36
N LEU A 657 -12.58 11.27 2.49
CA LEU A 657 -13.20 12.56 2.78
C LEU A 657 -14.48 12.68 1.94
N ILE A 658 -15.63 12.80 2.59
CA ILE A 658 -16.94 12.85 1.93
C ILE A 658 -17.70 14.07 2.45
N LYS A 659 -18.51 14.72 1.62
CA LYS A 659 -19.41 15.76 2.14
C LYS A 659 -20.54 15.13 2.95
N GLU A 660 -21.09 15.89 3.88
CA GLU A 660 -22.27 15.47 4.62
C GLU A 660 -23.42 15.09 3.68
N GLY A 661 -24.03 13.92 3.90
CA GLY A 661 -25.17 13.40 3.14
C GLY A 661 -24.83 12.80 1.77
N GLU A 662 -23.61 12.99 1.25
CA GLU A 662 -23.21 12.41 -0.03
C GLU A 662 -22.83 10.93 0.13
N ARG A 663 -23.19 10.11 -0.88
CA ARG A 663 -22.83 8.69 -0.93
C ARG A 663 -21.57 8.51 -1.77
N LEU A 664 -20.54 7.92 -1.17
CA LEU A 664 -19.30 7.56 -1.86
C LEU A 664 -19.19 6.04 -2.01
N VAL A 665 -18.74 5.59 -3.18
CA VAL A 665 -18.25 4.21 -3.36
C VAL A 665 -16.83 4.15 -2.81
N ILE A 666 -16.66 3.43 -1.70
CA ILE A 666 -15.34 3.31 -1.06
C ILE A 666 -14.49 2.19 -1.67
N GLY A 667 -15.12 1.27 -2.40
CA GLY A 667 -14.43 0.19 -3.08
C GLY A 667 -15.38 -0.86 -3.63
N GLY A 668 -14.83 -1.70 -4.51
CA GLY A 668 -15.50 -2.88 -5.01
C GLY A 668 -14.51 -3.86 -5.61
N VAL A 669 -14.94 -5.11 -5.76
CA VAL A 669 -14.18 -6.16 -6.46
C VAL A 669 -15.11 -6.94 -7.35
N THR A 670 -14.69 -7.16 -8.59
CA THR A 670 -15.37 -8.02 -9.56
C THR A 670 -14.40 -9.11 -9.97
N THR A 671 -14.83 -10.37 -9.87
CA THR A 671 -14.07 -11.53 -10.32
C THR A 671 -14.93 -12.33 -11.29
N ASN A 672 -14.39 -12.67 -12.45
CA ASN A 672 -14.99 -13.61 -13.38
C ASN A 672 -14.02 -14.76 -13.59
N LEU A 673 -14.50 -15.98 -13.40
CA LEU A 673 -13.76 -17.21 -13.64
C LEU A 673 -14.48 -17.99 -14.73
N ASP A 674 -13.85 -18.09 -15.90
CA ASP A 674 -14.32 -18.90 -17.01
C ASP A 674 -13.51 -20.19 -17.08
N GLN A 675 -14.20 -21.32 -17.01
CA GLN A 675 -13.63 -22.66 -17.07
C GLN A 675 -14.27 -23.44 -18.22
N ASP A 676 -13.52 -23.62 -19.29
CA ASP A 676 -13.92 -24.42 -20.44
C ASP A 676 -13.17 -25.77 -20.44
N GLU A 677 -13.92 -26.86 -20.41
CA GLU A 677 -13.41 -28.22 -20.46
C GLU A 677 -14.00 -28.95 -21.68
N THR A 678 -13.14 -29.47 -22.54
CA THR A 678 -13.56 -30.32 -23.67
C THR A 678 -12.87 -31.67 -23.60
N ARG A 679 -13.66 -32.73 -23.43
CA ARG A 679 -13.20 -34.13 -23.52
C ARG A 679 -13.62 -34.68 -24.87
N LYS A 680 -12.71 -35.28 -25.61
CA LYS A 680 -13.02 -35.82 -26.94
C LYS A 680 -12.19 -37.03 -27.27
N ILE A 681 -12.71 -37.88 -28.15
CA ILE A 681 -11.96 -38.96 -28.75
C ILE A 681 -11.07 -38.35 -29.85
N PRO A 682 -9.74 -38.59 -29.84
CA PRO A 682 -8.85 -38.10 -30.88
C PRO A 682 -9.33 -38.50 -32.28
N LEU A 683 -9.07 -37.67 -33.29
CA LEU A 683 -9.54 -37.81 -34.68
C LEU A 683 -11.06 -37.63 -34.85
N PHE A 684 -11.88 -38.47 -34.20
CA PHE A 684 -13.34 -38.47 -34.40
C PHE A 684 -14.04 -37.24 -33.81
N GLY A 685 -13.59 -36.71 -32.69
CA GLY A 685 -14.17 -35.53 -32.04
C GLY A 685 -14.00 -34.22 -32.82
N ASP A 686 -13.07 -34.18 -33.79
CA ASP A 686 -12.76 -32.99 -34.59
C ASP A 686 -13.47 -32.97 -35.96
N ILE A 687 -14.22 -34.04 -36.29
CA ILE A 687 -14.98 -34.11 -37.53
C ILE A 687 -16.12 -33.08 -37.49
N PRO A 688 -16.31 -32.27 -38.54
CA PRO A 688 -17.47 -31.41 -38.65
C PRO A 688 -18.76 -32.16 -38.40
N VAL A 689 -19.54 -31.64 -37.45
CA VAL A 689 -20.89 -32.09 -37.08
C VAL A 689 -20.98 -33.44 -36.41
N ILE A 690 -20.43 -34.48 -37.04
CA ILE A 690 -20.43 -35.83 -36.48
C ILE A 690 -19.54 -35.89 -35.24
N GLY A 691 -18.52 -35.02 -35.14
CA GLY A 691 -17.64 -34.97 -33.97
C GLY A 691 -18.35 -34.64 -32.65
N TRP A 692 -19.58 -34.11 -32.69
CA TRP A 692 -20.43 -33.94 -31.49
C TRP A 692 -20.83 -35.28 -30.85
N LEU A 693 -20.87 -36.38 -31.61
CA LEU A 693 -21.10 -37.73 -31.10
C LEU A 693 -19.86 -38.34 -30.42
N PHE A 694 -18.72 -37.64 -30.45
CA PHE A 694 -17.42 -38.13 -29.95
C PHE A 694 -16.74 -37.15 -29.00
N LYS A 695 -17.45 -36.14 -28.52
CA LYS A 695 -16.94 -35.14 -27.59
C LYS A 695 -17.99 -34.74 -26.56
N GLN A 696 -17.50 -34.22 -25.44
CA GLN A 696 -18.23 -33.61 -24.35
C GLN A 696 -17.59 -32.23 -24.11
N THR A 697 -18.43 -31.21 -23.96
CA THR A 697 -17.97 -29.87 -23.62
C THR A 697 -18.72 -29.37 -22.41
N ALA A 698 -18.00 -28.76 -21.49
CA ALA A 698 -18.54 -28.06 -20.34
C ALA A 698 -17.89 -26.67 -20.28
N SER A 699 -18.70 -25.68 -20.01
CA SER A 699 -18.30 -24.29 -19.83
C SER A 699 -18.95 -23.81 -18.55
N GLN A 700 -18.15 -23.36 -17.60
CA GLN A 700 -18.61 -22.81 -16.34
C GLN A 700 -18.06 -21.39 -16.19
N THR A 701 -18.97 -20.43 -16.04
CA THR A 701 -18.64 -19.04 -15.75
C THR A 701 -19.15 -18.70 -14.36
N THR A 702 -18.22 -18.43 -13.44
CA THR A 702 -18.53 -17.94 -12.10
C THR A 702 -18.15 -16.46 -11.99
N GLY A 703 -19.17 -15.61 -11.81
CA GLY A 703 -19.00 -14.16 -11.58
C GLY A 703 -19.29 -13.79 -10.12
N ARG A 704 -18.45 -12.95 -9.52
CA ARG A 704 -18.69 -12.39 -8.19
C ARG A 704 -18.41 -10.89 -8.21
N GLU A 705 -19.33 -10.11 -7.67
CA GLU A 705 -19.21 -8.67 -7.55
C GLU A 705 -19.48 -8.27 -6.10
N LEU A 706 -18.67 -7.34 -5.59
CA LEU A 706 -18.85 -6.70 -4.30
C LEU A 706 -18.70 -5.20 -4.52
N VAL A 707 -19.67 -4.42 -4.05
CA VAL A 707 -19.59 -2.95 -4.03
C VAL A 707 -19.96 -2.46 -2.65
N VAL A 708 -19.17 -1.52 -2.13
CA VAL A 708 -19.36 -0.95 -0.81
C VAL A 708 -19.53 0.56 -0.91
N PHE A 709 -20.63 1.05 -0.36
CA PHE A 709 -21.01 2.45 -0.30
C PHE A 709 -21.00 2.93 1.15
N ILE A 710 -20.66 4.20 1.35
CA ILE A 710 -20.77 4.87 2.64
C ILE A 710 -21.46 6.21 2.46
N THR A 711 -22.34 6.54 3.39
CA THR A 711 -23.06 7.81 3.47
C THR A 711 -22.95 8.33 4.91
N PRO A 712 -22.15 9.37 5.18
CA PRO A 712 -22.09 9.99 6.50
C PRO A 712 -23.11 11.14 6.62
N SER A 713 -23.66 11.34 7.80
CA SER A 713 -24.61 12.43 8.12
C SER A 713 -24.30 12.98 9.50
N VAL A 714 -24.25 14.30 9.67
CA VAL A 714 -24.15 14.89 11.01
C VAL A 714 -25.56 14.95 11.61
N LEU A 715 -25.71 14.44 12.83
CA LEU A 715 -26.96 14.59 13.57
C LEU A 715 -26.97 15.99 14.18
N LYS A 716 -27.92 16.82 13.76
CA LYS A 716 -28.20 18.07 14.46
C LYS A 716 -28.89 17.70 15.77
N VAL A 717 -28.31 18.12 16.89
CA VAL A 717 -28.98 18.05 18.18
C VAL A 717 -30.12 19.06 18.11
N GLU A 718 -31.30 18.60 17.71
CA GLU A 718 -32.52 19.38 17.84
C GLU A 718 -32.78 19.48 19.34
N THR A 719 -32.46 20.63 19.93
CA THR A 719 -32.84 20.95 21.30
C THR A 719 -34.37 20.95 21.33
N ALA A 720 -34.96 19.79 21.59
CA ALA A 720 -36.39 19.64 21.74
C ALA A 720 -36.81 20.54 22.90
N GLN A 721 -37.28 21.75 22.58
CA GLN A 721 -38.06 22.55 23.50
C GLN A 721 -39.32 21.73 23.75
N ALA A 722 -39.34 21.02 24.87
CA ALA A 722 -40.51 20.33 25.36
C ALA A 722 -41.63 21.36 25.50
N GLN A 723 -42.51 21.45 24.49
CA GLN A 723 -43.81 22.07 24.68
C GLN A 723 -44.53 21.23 25.73
N PRO A 724 -44.97 21.83 26.86
CA PRO A 724 -45.72 21.09 27.85
C PRO A 724 -46.98 20.57 27.17
N ALA A 725 -47.08 19.25 27.07
CA ALA A 725 -48.27 18.59 26.54
C ALA A 725 -49.46 19.02 27.40
N THR A 726 -50.34 19.84 26.82
CA THR A 726 -51.67 20.10 27.40
C THR A 726 -52.36 18.75 27.59
N PRO A 727 -52.83 18.43 28.81
CA PRO A 727 -53.57 17.19 29.03
C PRO A 727 -54.87 17.26 28.23
N LYS A 728 -55.03 16.35 27.26
CA LYS A 728 -56.33 16.13 26.63
C LYS A 728 -57.27 15.53 27.69
N LYS A 729 -58.37 16.24 27.94
CA LYS A 729 -59.53 15.75 28.70
C LYS A 729 -60.19 14.57 27.98
#